data_AF-A0A960MR41-F1
#
_entry.id   AF-A0A960MR41-F1
#
_cell.length_a   1.000
_cell.length_b   1.000
_cell.length_c   1.000
_cell.angle_alpha   90.00
_cell.angle_beta   90.00
_cell.angle_gamma   90.00
#
_symmetry.space_group_name_H-M   'P 1'
#
loop_
_entity.id
_entity.type
_entity.pdbx_description
1 polymer ?
#
loop_
_entity_poly.entity_id
_entity_poly.type
_entity_poly.pdbx_seq_one_letter_code
_entity_poly.pdbx_strand_id
1 'polypeptide(L)'
;MKTTPNSRRKSHGFIANAFVLSIAMVLVYGLAFAFRQHIRSLDNQSKTQIKIDYAQKEDAVLRALLQIVPNKAIGAMKEGSNLAPQDYSWETIFNEAAGMANAETAIDANMMGSVGAGLTNVVSGNTGDGSLGAVSSLVSPVVGSGALVNPGDTRETSLLLSSSFGGKLPAPLTGTGTVYSRDRDYPIISDLKVHSSSWTNGIHLSADSYPLYNLIDYPNIRFGYARPGDLFVGKRNWWAFSLTFGSGAGAANVAAVRKNYLLSIYEVPSQLPISSAGFMRIGQHEDGTAWTQANLRGGVFANRLQTDGTVSLIEGALSARSSLGLSNNTSVDGETLSNNFDAMGVREAREAFGVGGGTAAGGGTTNGGTDFSKFHAASLAGNVGKVAFIPLNTGTSFLYKQNDGSISSRLSPTGWHAYTNGANKAAMWLEVRRMYGSNDQTPRNIRFYYINTSGSRVYRNYNRGSSWPTINQSGGDSIPFQTDVLDVGRRVLTVDLEKLRNFLPTLGNAADLTVNNSILVYPEPTAHSTVREPNIPSTSSDLALAINGGGDLSQFTAGFSVVTNLRTYIVDSLNTVPITPPANSGLDPTVPFYPPLSLFAPEKRFGTSMLYNNPIEFNGQVSSLKLSETEAFRPLDLVNGGDETVHPSQIEANLTRLQSPAQLPPIHLMNWLVTIEEIHDGEAQ
;
A
#
# COMPACT_ATOMS: atom_id res chain seq x y z
N MET A 1 101.30 -63.07 -31.41
CA MET A 1 100.36 -61.93 -31.51
C MET A 1 99.09 -62.40 -32.21
N LYS A 2 97.99 -62.63 -31.46
CA LYS A 2 96.57 -62.48 -31.83
C LYS A 2 95.72 -63.20 -30.79
N THR A 3 95.20 -62.42 -29.85
CA THR A 3 94.07 -62.76 -28.99
C THR A 3 92.78 -62.51 -29.78
N THR A 4 91.83 -63.45 -29.73
CA THR A 4 90.45 -63.23 -30.16
C THR A 4 89.50 -63.52 -29.00
N PRO A 5 88.54 -62.62 -28.71
CA PRO A 5 87.74 -62.67 -27.49
C PRO A 5 86.44 -63.47 -27.66
N ASN A 6 85.96 -63.96 -26.53
CA ASN A 6 84.71 -64.70 -26.36
C ASN A 6 83.57 -63.70 -26.12
N SER A 7 82.51 -63.69 -26.94
CA SER A 7 81.30 -62.88 -26.69
C SER A 7 80.11 -63.77 -26.31
N ARG A 8 79.68 -63.70 -25.04
CA ARG A 8 78.39 -64.24 -24.58
C ARG A 8 77.27 -63.22 -24.88
N ARG A 9 76.25 -63.61 -25.66
CA ARG A 9 74.98 -62.89 -25.79
C ARG A 9 74.11 -63.15 -24.56
N LYS A 10 73.69 -62.08 -23.86
CA LYS A 10 72.64 -62.12 -22.82
C LYS A 10 71.28 -61.83 -23.44
N SER A 11 70.26 -62.60 -23.05
CA SER A 11 68.85 -62.40 -23.40
C SER A 11 68.24 -61.28 -22.55
N HIS A 12 68.04 -60.10 -23.13
CA HIS A 12 67.23 -59.02 -22.54
C HIS A 12 65.98 -58.87 -23.41
N GLY A 13 64.80 -59.24 -22.89
CA GLY A 13 63.55 -59.18 -23.68
C GLY A 13 62.23 -59.33 -22.92
N PHE A 14 62.19 -59.97 -21.74
CA PHE A 14 60.92 -60.23 -21.04
C PHE A 14 60.51 -59.17 -19.99
N ILE A 15 61.47 -58.46 -19.39
CA ILE A 15 61.18 -57.46 -18.33
C ILE A 15 60.55 -56.18 -18.91
N ALA A 16 60.93 -55.80 -20.14
CA ALA A 16 60.40 -54.60 -20.80
C ALA A 16 58.90 -54.72 -21.12
N ASN A 17 58.42 -55.90 -21.55
CA ASN A 17 57.00 -56.10 -21.87
C ASN A 17 56.10 -56.04 -20.64
N ALA A 18 56.54 -56.59 -19.50
CA ALA A 18 55.78 -56.52 -18.25
C ALA A 18 55.66 -55.08 -17.73
N PHE A 19 56.70 -54.26 -17.91
CA PHE A 19 56.71 -52.86 -17.51
C PHE A 19 55.80 -51.98 -18.39
N VAL A 20 55.74 -52.25 -19.69
CA VAL A 20 54.81 -51.58 -20.61
C VAL A 20 53.36 -51.95 -20.29
N LEU A 21 53.08 -53.22 -19.98
CA LEU A 21 51.74 -53.70 -19.62
C LEU A 21 51.24 -53.12 -18.28
N SER A 22 52.12 -53.00 -17.28
CA SER A 22 51.76 -52.40 -15.99
C SER A 22 51.48 -50.91 -16.10
N ILE A 23 52.29 -50.16 -16.88
CA ILE A 23 52.04 -48.74 -17.16
C ILE A 23 50.74 -48.57 -17.95
N ALA A 24 50.48 -49.43 -18.95
CA ALA A 24 49.24 -49.39 -19.73
C ALA A 24 48.00 -49.65 -18.86
N MET A 25 48.06 -50.61 -17.92
CA MET A 25 46.96 -50.83 -16.97
C MET A 25 46.74 -49.63 -16.05
N VAL A 26 47.80 -49.05 -15.49
CA VAL A 26 47.69 -47.87 -14.61
C VAL A 26 47.06 -46.70 -15.35
N LEU A 27 47.44 -46.47 -16.62
CA LEU A 27 46.85 -45.42 -17.45
C LEU A 27 45.36 -45.67 -17.73
N VAL A 28 44.97 -46.90 -18.08
CA VAL A 28 43.54 -47.24 -18.33
C VAL A 28 42.71 -47.11 -17.04
N TYR A 29 43.21 -47.57 -15.90
CA TYR A 29 42.54 -47.38 -14.61
C TYR A 29 42.44 -45.89 -14.22
N GLY A 30 43.49 -45.11 -14.45
CA GLY A 30 43.48 -43.66 -14.24
C GLY A 30 42.45 -42.95 -15.12
N LEU A 31 42.34 -43.36 -16.39
CA LEU A 31 41.38 -42.79 -17.35
C LEU A 31 39.95 -43.20 -17.01
N ALA A 32 39.71 -44.45 -16.57
CA ALA A 32 38.41 -44.91 -16.10
C ALA A 32 37.97 -44.18 -14.81
N PHE A 33 38.90 -43.93 -13.89
CA PHE A 33 38.61 -43.15 -12.68
C PHE A 33 38.32 -41.68 -13.01
N ALA A 34 39.13 -41.06 -13.87
CA ALA A 34 38.90 -39.70 -14.33
C ALA A 34 37.55 -39.56 -15.06
N PHE A 35 37.20 -40.50 -15.92
CA PHE A 35 35.91 -40.52 -16.61
C PHE A 35 34.73 -40.66 -15.62
N ARG A 36 34.85 -41.55 -14.63
CA ARG A 36 33.84 -41.70 -13.58
C ARG A 36 33.69 -40.44 -12.71
N GLN A 37 34.78 -39.76 -12.38
CA GLN A 37 34.76 -38.49 -11.67
C GLN A 37 34.12 -37.39 -12.54
N HIS A 38 34.42 -37.37 -13.84
CA HIS A 38 33.84 -36.39 -14.75
C HIS A 38 32.33 -36.57 -14.89
N ILE A 39 31.82 -37.80 -15.03
CA ILE A 39 30.38 -38.09 -15.05
C ILE A 39 29.69 -37.60 -13.77
N ARG A 40 30.28 -37.85 -12.59
CA ARG A 40 29.73 -37.38 -11.31
C ARG A 40 29.73 -35.85 -11.21
N SER A 41 30.78 -35.20 -11.70
CA SER A 41 30.85 -33.75 -11.75
C SER A 41 29.78 -33.15 -12.66
N LEU A 42 29.54 -33.77 -13.83
CA LEU A 42 28.50 -33.34 -14.76
C LEU A 42 27.09 -33.53 -14.18
N ASP A 43 26.83 -34.66 -13.51
CA ASP A 43 25.55 -34.91 -12.83
C ASP A 43 25.30 -33.90 -11.69
N ASN A 44 26.33 -33.60 -10.89
CA ASN A 44 26.23 -32.58 -9.84
C ASN A 44 26.03 -31.16 -10.41
N GLN A 45 26.73 -30.84 -11.51
CA GLN A 45 26.57 -29.56 -12.19
C GLN A 45 25.16 -29.42 -12.77
N SER A 46 24.63 -30.45 -13.43
CA SER A 46 23.27 -30.46 -13.97
C SER A 46 22.22 -30.33 -12.87
N LYS A 47 22.39 -31.02 -11.74
CA LYS A 47 21.47 -30.88 -10.59
C LYS A 47 21.50 -29.48 -9.99
N THR A 48 22.67 -28.88 -9.85
CA THR A 48 22.81 -27.51 -9.35
C THR A 48 22.21 -26.50 -10.33
N GLN A 49 22.42 -26.69 -11.63
CA GLN A 49 21.83 -25.85 -12.67
C GLN A 49 20.31 -25.91 -12.65
N ILE A 50 19.72 -27.11 -12.63
CA ILE A 50 18.25 -27.28 -12.53
C ILE A 50 17.69 -26.60 -11.27
N LYS A 51 18.39 -26.66 -10.14
CA LYS A 51 17.97 -25.96 -8.91
C LYS A 51 17.99 -24.44 -9.06
N ILE A 52 19.02 -23.91 -9.73
CA ILE A 52 19.12 -22.47 -10.01
C ILE A 52 17.99 -22.05 -10.97
N ASP A 53 17.73 -22.83 -12.01
CA ASP A 53 16.66 -22.55 -12.98
C ASP A 53 15.28 -22.58 -12.31
N TYR A 54 15.02 -23.56 -11.43
CA TYR A 54 13.78 -23.60 -10.66
C TYR A 54 13.66 -22.41 -9.70
N ALA A 55 14.73 -22.00 -9.02
CA ALA A 55 14.72 -20.83 -8.16
C ALA A 55 14.46 -19.52 -8.94
N GLN A 56 15.01 -19.39 -10.15
CA GLN A 56 14.75 -18.24 -11.02
C GLN A 56 13.30 -18.23 -11.52
N LYS A 57 12.78 -19.37 -11.96
CA LYS A 57 11.37 -19.50 -12.40
C LYS A 57 10.41 -19.23 -11.24
N GLU A 58 10.71 -19.73 -10.05
CA GLU A 58 9.97 -19.43 -8.83
C GLU A 58 9.91 -17.92 -8.57
N ASP A 59 11.05 -17.25 -8.53
CA ASP A 59 11.09 -15.80 -8.27
C ASP A 59 10.34 -14.99 -9.34
N ALA A 60 10.46 -15.37 -10.62
CA ALA A 60 9.74 -14.75 -11.72
C ALA A 60 8.21 -14.91 -11.59
N VAL A 61 7.72 -16.11 -11.25
CA VAL A 61 6.28 -16.36 -11.01
C VAL A 61 5.79 -15.51 -9.83
N LEU A 62 6.53 -15.50 -8.71
CA LEU A 62 6.14 -14.72 -7.52
C LEU A 62 6.11 -13.21 -7.82
N ARG A 63 7.07 -12.70 -8.59
CA ARG A 63 7.11 -11.30 -9.02
C ARG A 63 5.94 -10.94 -9.93
N ALA A 64 5.55 -11.83 -10.83
CA ALA A 64 4.38 -11.63 -11.68
C ALA A 64 3.08 -11.60 -10.87
N LEU A 65 2.92 -12.51 -9.90
CA LEU A 65 1.75 -12.53 -9.01
C LEU A 65 1.57 -11.23 -8.24
N LEU A 66 2.67 -10.62 -7.78
CA LEU A 66 2.68 -9.35 -7.06
C LEU A 66 2.02 -8.21 -7.88
N GLN A 67 2.10 -8.26 -9.21
CA GLN A 67 1.51 -7.26 -10.11
C GLN A 67 0.11 -7.67 -10.59
N ILE A 68 -0.12 -8.95 -10.87
CA ILE A 68 -1.39 -9.43 -11.45
C ILE A 68 -2.50 -9.43 -10.41
N VAL A 69 -2.25 -9.97 -9.21
CA VAL A 69 -3.30 -10.19 -8.19
C VAL A 69 -4.00 -8.88 -7.79
N PRO A 70 -3.29 -7.77 -7.47
CA PRO A 70 -3.96 -6.52 -7.15
C PRO A 70 -4.82 -6.00 -8.30
N ASN A 71 -4.36 -6.10 -9.55
CA ASN A 71 -5.13 -5.66 -10.71
C ASN A 71 -6.42 -6.47 -10.91
N LYS A 72 -6.36 -7.79 -10.71
CA LYS A 72 -7.54 -8.67 -10.78
C LYS A 72 -8.50 -8.43 -9.61
N ALA A 73 -7.98 -8.16 -8.41
CA ALA A 73 -8.80 -7.76 -7.26
C ALA A 73 -9.55 -6.44 -7.52
N ILE A 74 -8.88 -5.43 -8.09
CA ILE A 74 -9.51 -4.18 -8.53
C ILE A 74 -10.58 -4.47 -9.59
N GLY A 75 -10.26 -5.32 -10.57
CA GLY A 75 -11.18 -5.75 -11.62
C GLY A 75 -12.45 -6.38 -11.06
N ALA A 76 -12.32 -7.28 -10.08
CA ALA A 76 -13.45 -7.92 -9.39
C ALA A 76 -14.37 -6.93 -8.65
N MET A 77 -13.88 -5.74 -8.30
CA MET A 77 -14.66 -4.66 -7.67
C MET A 77 -15.34 -3.72 -8.67
N LYS A 78 -15.09 -3.87 -9.98
CA LYS A 78 -15.69 -3.04 -11.03
C LYS A 78 -16.96 -3.66 -11.57
N GLU A 79 -17.87 -2.78 -12.01
CA GLU A 79 -19.09 -3.15 -12.74
C GLU A 79 -18.74 -3.99 -13.98
N GLY A 80 -19.53 -5.04 -14.21
CA GLY A 80 -19.36 -5.95 -15.35
C GLY A 80 -18.40 -7.13 -15.09
N SER A 81 -17.66 -7.15 -13.97
CA SER A 81 -16.76 -8.28 -13.64
C SER A 81 -17.49 -9.62 -13.51
N ASN A 82 -18.77 -9.61 -13.14
CA ASN A 82 -19.57 -10.83 -13.05
C ASN A 82 -20.04 -11.36 -14.44
N LEU A 83 -19.83 -10.60 -15.53
CA LEU A 83 -20.13 -11.04 -16.91
C LEU A 83 -18.99 -11.89 -17.50
N ALA A 84 -17.77 -11.67 -17.03
CA ALA A 84 -16.57 -12.41 -17.44
C ALA A 84 -15.78 -12.89 -16.21
N PRO A 85 -16.40 -13.70 -15.33
CA PRO A 85 -15.79 -14.07 -14.06
C PRO A 85 -14.47 -14.83 -14.24
N GLN A 86 -14.36 -15.65 -15.29
CA GLN A 86 -13.14 -16.41 -15.61
C GLN A 86 -11.90 -15.53 -15.79
N ASP A 87 -12.05 -14.26 -16.20
CA ASP A 87 -10.92 -13.36 -16.43
C ASP A 87 -10.22 -12.94 -15.12
N TYR A 88 -10.89 -13.14 -13.98
CA TYR A 88 -10.44 -12.76 -12.64
C TYR A 88 -10.14 -13.97 -11.74
N SER A 89 -10.30 -15.20 -12.25
CA SER A 89 -10.12 -16.42 -11.46
C SER A 89 -8.66 -16.64 -11.07
N TRP A 90 -8.43 -17.38 -9.99
CA TRP A 90 -7.09 -17.83 -9.61
C TRP A 90 -6.40 -18.61 -10.73
N GLU A 91 -7.15 -19.40 -11.50
CA GLU A 91 -6.60 -20.15 -12.63
C GLU A 91 -6.02 -19.21 -13.70
N THR A 92 -6.77 -18.18 -14.09
CA THR A 92 -6.29 -17.17 -15.05
C THR A 92 -5.09 -16.39 -14.49
N ILE A 93 -5.13 -16.03 -13.21
CA ILE A 93 -4.01 -15.35 -12.52
C ILE A 93 -2.72 -16.17 -12.59
N PHE A 94 -2.78 -17.46 -12.24
CA PHE A 94 -1.59 -18.31 -12.25
C PHE A 94 -1.13 -18.64 -13.69
N ASN A 95 -2.05 -18.75 -14.65
CA ASN A 95 -1.70 -18.93 -16.07
C ASN A 95 -0.96 -17.69 -16.62
N GLU A 96 -1.46 -16.48 -16.35
CA GLU A 96 -0.80 -15.23 -16.75
C GLU A 96 0.57 -15.10 -16.09
N ALA A 97 0.69 -15.41 -14.79
CA ALA A 97 1.96 -15.36 -14.06
C ALA A 97 2.98 -16.38 -14.60
N ALA A 98 2.57 -17.61 -14.89
CA ALA A 98 3.43 -18.64 -15.48
C ALA A 98 3.86 -18.26 -16.91
N GLY A 99 2.96 -17.64 -17.69
CA GLY A 99 3.27 -17.11 -19.02
C GLY A 99 4.36 -16.02 -18.99
N MET A 100 4.24 -15.05 -18.07
CA MET A 100 5.25 -14.01 -17.87
C MET A 100 6.60 -14.58 -17.42
N ALA A 101 6.59 -15.54 -16.48
CA ALA A 101 7.81 -16.18 -16.00
C ALA A 101 8.53 -16.99 -17.09
N ASN A 102 7.78 -17.68 -17.97
CA ASN A 102 8.36 -18.38 -19.12
C ASN A 102 9.00 -17.40 -20.12
N ALA A 103 8.38 -16.23 -20.35
CA ALA A 103 8.92 -15.20 -21.25
C ALA A 103 10.21 -14.54 -20.73
N GLU A 104 10.41 -14.43 -19.41
CA GLU A 104 11.64 -13.89 -18.82
C GLU A 104 12.85 -14.85 -18.95
N THR A 105 12.62 -16.15 -19.18
CA THR A 105 13.66 -17.19 -19.13
C THR A 105 13.97 -17.83 -20.49
N ALA A 106 13.10 -17.66 -21.49
CA ALA A 106 13.27 -18.24 -22.82
C ALA A 106 13.81 -17.22 -23.84
N ILE A 107 14.73 -17.65 -24.71
CA ILE A 107 15.11 -16.90 -25.90
C ILE A 107 13.88 -16.83 -26.82
N ASP A 108 13.53 -15.63 -27.30
CA ASP A 108 12.41 -15.42 -28.23
C ASP A 108 12.48 -16.39 -29.42
N ALA A 109 11.36 -17.04 -29.74
CA ALA A 109 11.26 -17.99 -30.85
C ALA A 109 11.71 -17.39 -32.19
N ASN A 110 11.50 -16.08 -32.40
CA ASN A 110 11.97 -15.37 -33.59
C ASN A 110 13.50 -15.21 -33.59
N MET A 111 14.10 -15.02 -32.42
CA MET A 111 15.54 -14.92 -32.25
C MET A 111 16.19 -16.30 -32.44
N MET A 112 15.63 -17.38 -31.90
CA MET A 112 16.03 -18.75 -32.24
C MET A 112 15.92 -19.04 -33.75
N GLY A 113 14.84 -18.59 -34.40
CA GLY A 113 14.69 -18.71 -35.86
C GLY A 113 15.78 -17.97 -36.64
N SER A 114 16.21 -16.80 -36.16
CA SER A 114 17.27 -16.00 -36.79
C SER A 114 18.69 -16.58 -36.60
N VAL A 115 18.93 -17.27 -35.48
CA VAL A 115 20.19 -17.96 -35.18
C VAL A 115 20.18 -19.39 -35.76
N GLY A 116 19.00 -19.91 -36.12
CA GLY A 116 18.69 -21.29 -36.50
C GLY A 116 19.00 -21.70 -37.95
N ALA A 117 19.67 -20.91 -38.77
CA ALA A 117 20.12 -21.36 -40.09
C ALA A 117 21.44 -22.17 -40.05
N GLY A 118 22.15 -22.24 -38.92
CA GLY A 118 23.48 -22.86 -38.82
C GLY A 118 23.75 -23.75 -37.60
N LEU A 119 22.78 -24.00 -36.72
CA LEU A 119 22.99 -24.67 -35.42
C LEU A 119 22.33 -26.06 -35.30
N THR A 120 22.24 -26.82 -36.38
CA THR A 120 21.56 -28.13 -36.46
C THR A 120 22.16 -29.21 -35.53
N ASN A 121 23.33 -28.97 -34.91
CA ASN A 121 24.06 -29.90 -34.04
C ASN A 121 24.44 -29.30 -32.67
N VAL A 122 23.84 -28.19 -32.24
CA VAL A 122 24.14 -27.62 -30.92
C VAL A 122 23.18 -28.18 -29.88
N VAL A 123 23.74 -28.94 -28.93
CA VAL A 123 23.04 -29.40 -27.73
C VAL A 123 22.89 -28.20 -26.81
N SER A 124 21.65 -27.83 -26.46
CA SER A 124 21.38 -26.80 -25.46
C SER A 124 22.07 -27.18 -24.15
N GLY A 125 22.98 -26.32 -23.68
CA GLY A 125 23.58 -26.46 -22.35
C GLY A 125 22.60 -26.15 -21.21
N ASN A 126 21.37 -25.75 -21.54
CA ASN A 126 20.29 -25.53 -20.59
C ASN A 126 19.35 -26.75 -20.58
N THR A 127 19.69 -27.77 -19.79
CA THR A 127 18.86 -28.99 -19.65
C THR A 127 17.61 -28.78 -18.79
N GLY A 128 17.41 -27.59 -18.22
CA GLY A 128 16.24 -27.17 -17.44
C GLY A 128 15.13 -26.48 -18.25
N ASP A 129 15.26 -26.43 -19.58
CA ASP A 129 14.35 -25.75 -20.53
C ASP A 129 13.04 -26.53 -20.78
N GLY A 130 12.40 -26.99 -19.72
CA GLY A 130 10.99 -27.40 -19.76
C GLY A 130 10.11 -26.17 -19.56
N SER A 131 9.16 -25.93 -20.48
CA SER A 131 8.06 -24.99 -20.23
C SER A 131 7.36 -25.37 -18.94
N LEU A 132 6.99 -24.41 -18.09
CA LEU A 132 6.10 -24.69 -16.96
C LEU A 132 4.85 -25.40 -17.51
N GLY A 133 4.55 -26.60 -17.00
CA GLY A 133 3.40 -27.41 -17.43
C GLY A 133 2.07 -26.73 -17.12
N ALA A 134 0.96 -27.42 -17.37
CA ALA A 134 -0.38 -26.91 -17.02
C ALA A 134 -0.42 -26.45 -15.54
N VAL A 135 -1.05 -25.31 -15.26
CA VAL A 135 -1.11 -24.72 -13.91
C VAL A 135 -1.60 -25.71 -12.85
N SER A 136 -2.48 -26.64 -13.22
CA SER A 136 -2.96 -27.72 -12.34
C SER A 136 -1.87 -28.68 -11.83
N SER A 137 -0.72 -28.74 -12.50
CA SER A 137 0.45 -29.52 -12.09
C SER A 137 1.50 -28.71 -11.30
N LEU A 138 1.42 -27.39 -11.41
CA LEU A 138 2.34 -26.42 -10.79
C LEU A 138 1.79 -25.89 -9.47
N VAL A 139 0.49 -25.57 -9.43
CA VAL A 139 -0.17 -24.87 -8.33
C VAL A 139 -1.22 -25.79 -7.69
N SER A 140 -1.22 -25.84 -6.37
CA SER A 140 -2.18 -26.60 -5.58
C SER A 140 -2.48 -25.86 -4.27
N PRO A 141 -3.62 -26.12 -3.61
CA PRO A 141 -3.88 -25.55 -2.30
C PRO A 141 -2.91 -26.14 -1.27
N VAL A 142 -2.62 -25.41 -0.19
CA VAL A 142 -1.75 -25.92 0.88
C VAL A 142 -2.38 -27.13 1.55
N VAL A 143 -3.69 -27.06 1.82
CA VAL A 143 -4.48 -28.16 2.39
C VAL A 143 -5.76 -28.38 1.58
N GLY A 144 -6.13 -29.65 1.38
CA GLY A 144 -7.36 -30.04 0.69
C GLY A 144 -7.17 -30.29 -0.80
N SER A 145 -8.29 -30.34 -1.54
CA SER A 145 -8.32 -30.57 -2.99
C SER A 145 -9.44 -29.75 -3.64
N GLY A 146 -9.26 -29.33 -4.91
CA GLY A 146 -10.30 -28.68 -5.72
C GLY A 146 -10.02 -27.20 -6.05
N ALA A 147 -9.74 -26.36 -5.05
CA ALA A 147 -9.38 -24.95 -5.27
C ALA A 147 -7.86 -24.77 -5.41
N LEU A 148 -7.40 -23.75 -6.14
CA LEU A 148 -5.96 -23.48 -6.28
C LEU A 148 -5.34 -22.81 -5.05
N VAL A 149 -6.18 -22.17 -4.21
CA VAL A 149 -5.74 -21.44 -3.02
C VAL A 149 -6.66 -21.76 -1.83
N ASN A 150 -6.12 -21.62 -0.62
CA ASN A 150 -6.90 -21.54 0.62
C ASN A 150 -7.02 -20.05 1.03
N PRO A 151 -8.22 -19.44 1.02
CA PRO A 151 -8.38 -18.05 1.44
C PRO A 151 -8.24 -17.88 2.95
N GLY A 152 -7.79 -16.72 3.42
CA GLY A 152 -7.66 -16.39 4.84
C GLY A 152 -8.98 -16.13 5.55
N ASP A 153 -9.85 -17.13 5.62
CA ASP A 153 -11.16 -17.06 6.26
C ASP A 153 -11.29 -18.05 7.43
N THR A 154 -12.07 -17.70 8.45
CA THR A 154 -12.30 -18.53 9.65
C THR A 154 -12.89 -19.92 9.35
N ARG A 155 -13.45 -20.13 8.15
CA ARG A 155 -13.93 -21.44 7.67
C ARG A 155 -12.83 -22.38 7.16
N GLU A 156 -11.62 -21.92 6.89
CA GLU A 156 -10.48 -22.78 6.50
C GLU A 156 -9.87 -23.50 7.71
N THR A 157 -10.70 -24.17 8.51
CA THR A 157 -10.31 -24.78 9.79
C THR A 157 -9.24 -25.87 9.63
N SER A 158 -9.24 -26.59 8.51
CA SER A 158 -8.23 -27.61 8.20
C SER A 158 -6.83 -27.03 8.04
N LEU A 159 -6.72 -25.82 7.50
CA LEU A 159 -5.46 -25.09 7.37
C LEU A 159 -5.09 -24.42 8.71
N LEU A 160 -6.06 -23.73 9.33
CA LEU A 160 -5.85 -22.93 10.55
C LEU A 160 -5.52 -23.78 11.79
N LEU A 161 -6.03 -25.01 11.87
CA LEU A 161 -5.77 -25.93 12.99
C LEU A 161 -4.70 -26.98 12.66
N SER A 162 -4.09 -26.92 11.48
CA SER A 162 -3.01 -27.83 11.11
C SER A 162 -1.79 -27.62 12.01
N SER A 163 -1.18 -28.70 12.50
CA SER A 163 0.05 -28.63 13.29
C SER A 163 1.23 -28.10 12.48
N SER A 164 1.23 -28.26 11.16
CA SER A 164 2.31 -27.81 10.28
C SER A 164 2.26 -26.29 10.02
N PHE A 165 1.06 -25.70 10.03
CA PHE A 165 0.82 -24.35 9.51
C PHE A 165 0.11 -23.40 10.48
N GLY A 166 -0.84 -23.89 11.29
CA GLY A 166 -1.82 -23.07 12.01
C GLY A 166 -1.22 -21.97 12.88
N GLY A 167 -0.13 -22.27 13.60
CA GLY A 167 0.57 -21.30 14.45
C GLY A 167 1.40 -20.25 13.69
N LYS A 168 1.61 -20.44 12.39
CA LYS A 168 2.43 -19.57 11.52
C LYS A 168 1.58 -18.68 10.62
N LEU A 169 0.27 -18.91 10.58
CA LEU A 169 -0.65 -18.15 9.76
C LEU A 169 -1.15 -16.90 10.50
N PRO A 170 -1.40 -15.79 9.78
CA PRO A 170 -1.98 -14.60 10.37
C PRO A 170 -3.43 -14.84 10.79
N ALA A 171 -3.99 -13.94 11.62
CA ALA A 171 -5.43 -13.94 11.91
C ALA A 171 -6.26 -14.04 10.61
N PRO A 172 -7.15 -15.03 10.48
CA PRO A 172 -8.12 -15.07 9.39
C PRO A 172 -9.18 -13.98 9.57
N LEU A 173 -9.80 -13.59 8.46
CA LEU A 173 -10.98 -12.72 8.46
C LEU A 173 -12.26 -13.56 8.45
N THR A 174 -13.39 -12.94 8.73
CA THR A 174 -14.72 -13.53 8.58
C THR A 174 -15.51 -12.68 7.60
N GLY A 175 -16.06 -13.29 6.57
CA GLY A 175 -17.04 -12.68 5.65
C GLY A 175 -18.35 -13.46 5.57
N THR A 176 -19.28 -13.02 4.72
CA THR A 176 -20.53 -13.77 4.48
C THR A 176 -20.27 -15.12 3.76
N GLY A 177 -21.28 -15.99 3.70
CA GLY A 177 -21.25 -17.25 2.92
C GLY A 177 -20.82 -17.04 1.47
N THR A 178 -21.41 -16.03 0.83
CA THR A 178 -21.13 -15.67 -0.57
C THR A 178 -19.74 -15.08 -0.76
N VAL A 179 -19.26 -14.26 0.19
CA VAL A 179 -17.91 -13.66 0.08
C VAL A 179 -16.84 -14.74 0.10
N TYR A 180 -16.90 -15.69 1.02
CA TYR A 180 -15.92 -16.79 1.10
C TYR A 180 -15.96 -17.74 -0.08
N SER A 181 -17.14 -18.14 -0.52
CA SER A 181 -17.24 -19.02 -1.70
C SER A 181 -16.62 -18.36 -2.92
N ARG A 182 -16.81 -17.05 -3.11
CA ARG A 182 -16.13 -16.28 -4.16
C ARG A 182 -14.64 -16.11 -3.90
N ASP A 183 -14.21 -15.87 -2.66
CA ASP A 183 -12.80 -15.64 -2.31
C ASP A 183 -11.89 -16.86 -2.54
N ARG A 184 -12.50 -18.05 -2.57
CA ARG A 184 -11.83 -19.30 -2.95
C ARG A 184 -11.52 -19.38 -4.45
N ASP A 185 -12.32 -18.71 -5.27
CA ASP A 185 -12.23 -18.77 -6.74
C ASP A 185 -11.59 -17.50 -7.35
N TYR A 186 -11.68 -16.37 -6.64
CA TYR A 186 -11.21 -15.03 -7.06
C TYR A 186 -10.53 -14.30 -5.88
N PRO A 187 -9.60 -13.35 -6.10
CA PRO A 187 -9.07 -12.50 -5.03
C PRO A 187 -10.11 -11.45 -4.59
N ILE A 188 -10.88 -11.73 -3.53
CA ILE A 188 -11.93 -10.83 -3.06
C ILE A 188 -11.45 -9.94 -1.91
N ILE A 189 -11.41 -8.64 -2.20
CA ILE A 189 -11.25 -7.55 -1.22
C ILE A 189 -12.62 -6.93 -0.94
N SER A 190 -12.97 -6.77 0.34
CA SER A 190 -14.28 -6.24 0.75
C SER A 190 -14.26 -5.65 2.17
N ASP A 191 -15.12 -4.66 2.40
CA ASP A 191 -15.48 -4.12 3.72
C ASP A 191 -16.31 -5.10 4.57
N LEU A 192 -16.92 -6.12 3.96
CA LEU A 192 -17.63 -7.20 4.66
C LEU A 192 -16.70 -8.25 5.27
N LYS A 193 -15.39 -8.20 4.97
CA LYS A 193 -14.38 -9.07 5.61
C LYS A 193 -13.81 -8.34 6.81
N VAL A 194 -14.03 -8.90 7.99
CA VAL A 194 -13.66 -8.29 9.28
C VAL A 194 -12.92 -9.28 10.18
N HIS A 195 -12.14 -8.77 11.12
CA HIS A 195 -11.55 -9.58 12.18
C HIS A 195 -12.63 -10.20 13.07
N SER A 196 -12.37 -11.40 13.57
CA SER A 196 -13.26 -12.14 14.46
C SER A 196 -12.64 -12.27 15.84
N SER A 197 -13.46 -12.12 16.89
CA SER A 197 -13.02 -12.34 18.28
C SER A 197 -12.62 -13.80 18.57
N SER A 198 -12.96 -14.75 17.69
CA SER A 198 -12.54 -16.15 17.81
C SER A 198 -11.07 -16.39 17.45
N TRP A 199 -10.40 -15.45 16.78
CA TRP A 199 -9.02 -15.60 16.33
C TRP A 199 -8.20 -14.37 16.68
N THR A 200 -7.35 -14.48 17.71
CA THR A 200 -6.58 -13.35 18.24
C THR A 200 -5.10 -13.34 17.84
N ASN A 201 -4.63 -14.37 17.14
CA ASN A 201 -3.21 -14.46 16.76
C ASN A 201 -2.81 -13.37 15.76
N GLY A 202 -1.90 -12.48 16.14
CA GLY A 202 -1.43 -11.37 15.30
C GLY A 202 -2.37 -10.16 15.21
N ILE A 203 -3.40 -10.09 16.07
CA ILE A 203 -4.17 -8.87 16.32
C ILE A 203 -3.95 -8.39 17.75
N HIS A 204 -3.81 -7.08 17.94
CA HIS A 204 -3.40 -6.49 19.23
C HIS A 204 -4.50 -5.68 19.92
N LEU A 205 -5.62 -5.40 19.25
CA LEU A 205 -6.82 -4.80 19.85
C LEU A 205 -8.01 -5.75 19.75
N SER A 206 -9.04 -5.51 20.58
CA SER A 206 -10.28 -6.29 20.54
C SER A 206 -10.97 -6.18 19.18
N ALA A 207 -11.22 -7.33 18.54
CA ALA A 207 -11.96 -7.41 17.28
C ALA A 207 -13.43 -6.97 17.42
N ASP A 208 -14.01 -6.98 18.63
CA ASP A 208 -15.38 -6.51 18.86
C ASP A 208 -15.47 -4.98 18.79
N SER A 209 -14.40 -4.28 19.19
CA SER A 209 -14.31 -2.82 19.13
C SER A 209 -13.75 -2.32 17.79
N TYR A 210 -12.80 -3.07 17.21
CA TYR A 210 -12.10 -2.71 15.98
C TYR A 210 -12.11 -3.87 14.97
N PRO A 211 -13.30 -4.20 14.39
CA PRO A 211 -13.46 -5.35 13.50
C PRO A 211 -12.89 -5.10 12.10
N LEU A 212 -12.99 -3.88 11.56
CA LEU A 212 -12.58 -3.60 10.18
C LEU A 212 -11.07 -3.39 10.04
N TYR A 213 -10.47 -2.59 10.93
CA TYR A 213 -9.02 -2.37 11.00
C TYR A 213 -8.57 -2.63 12.43
N ASN A 214 -7.45 -3.29 12.59
CA ASN A 214 -6.87 -3.57 13.90
C ASN A 214 -5.39 -3.15 13.91
N LEU A 215 -4.75 -3.26 15.07
CA LEU A 215 -3.29 -3.23 15.15
C LEU A 215 -2.77 -4.62 14.83
N ILE A 216 -1.94 -4.69 13.79
CA ILE A 216 -1.31 -5.92 13.31
C ILE A 216 0.19 -5.68 13.20
N ASP A 217 0.97 -6.76 13.20
CA ASP A 217 2.42 -6.67 13.05
C ASP A 217 2.79 -6.31 11.60
N TYR A 218 3.66 -5.33 11.44
CA TYR A 218 4.22 -4.99 10.13
C TYR A 218 5.12 -6.14 9.65
N PRO A 219 4.94 -6.62 8.40
CA PRO A 219 5.66 -7.79 7.91
C PRO A 219 7.17 -7.55 7.85
N ASN A 220 7.93 -8.63 7.91
CA ASN A 220 9.38 -8.59 7.77
C ASN A 220 9.77 -8.39 6.30
N ILE A 221 9.70 -7.13 5.86
CA ILE A 221 9.98 -6.71 4.49
C ILE A 221 10.95 -5.54 4.44
N ARG A 222 11.68 -5.43 3.32
CA ARG A 222 12.68 -4.38 3.08
C ARG A 222 12.07 -3.05 2.62
N PHE A 223 10.90 -2.70 3.14
CA PHE A 223 10.20 -1.45 2.80
C PHE A 223 9.91 -0.65 4.06
N GLY A 224 10.28 0.62 4.05
CA GLY A 224 10.37 1.48 5.23
C GLY A 224 9.06 2.16 5.62
N TYR A 225 7.90 1.51 5.48
CA TYR A 225 6.63 2.10 5.90
C TYR A 225 6.47 2.10 7.42
N ALA A 226 6.82 0.98 8.07
CA ALA A 226 6.99 0.81 9.50
C ALA A 226 8.11 -0.21 9.74
N ARG A 227 8.64 -0.34 10.97
CA ARG A 227 9.70 -1.31 11.24
C ARG A 227 9.11 -2.73 11.25
N PRO A 228 9.80 -3.75 10.71
CA PRO A 228 9.38 -5.14 10.89
C PRO A 228 9.04 -5.46 12.34
N GLY A 229 7.84 -6.00 12.58
CA GLY A 229 7.33 -6.29 13.92
C GLY A 229 6.73 -5.10 14.67
N ASP A 230 6.89 -3.86 14.20
CA ASP A 230 6.14 -2.73 14.77
C ASP A 230 4.65 -2.90 14.47
N LEU A 231 3.83 -2.43 15.40
CA LEU A 231 2.40 -2.35 15.20
C LEU A 231 2.05 -1.24 14.23
N PHE A 232 1.15 -1.54 13.32
CA PHE A 232 0.54 -0.55 12.43
C PHE A 232 -0.94 -0.87 12.23
N VAL A 233 -1.71 0.17 11.90
CA VAL A 233 -3.14 0.04 11.64
C VAL A 233 -3.35 -0.58 10.27
N GLY A 234 -4.07 -1.70 10.21
CA GLY A 234 -4.36 -2.36 8.94
C GLY A 234 -5.33 -3.53 9.03
N LYS A 235 -5.63 -4.09 7.87
CA LYS A 235 -6.37 -5.35 7.70
C LYS A 235 -5.63 -6.20 6.68
N ARG A 236 -5.36 -7.47 7.00
CA ARG A 236 -4.60 -8.38 6.13
C ARG A 236 -5.53 -9.37 5.44
N ASN A 237 -5.71 -9.22 4.12
CA ASN A 237 -6.28 -10.29 3.29
C ASN A 237 -5.14 -11.19 2.83
N TRP A 238 -5.31 -12.50 2.90
CA TRP A 238 -4.26 -13.42 2.49
C TRP A 238 -4.83 -14.68 1.83
N TRP A 239 -4.03 -15.30 0.96
CA TRP A 239 -4.33 -16.55 0.27
C TRP A 239 -3.10 -17.45 0.28
N ALA A 240 -3.28 -18.67 0.76
CA ALA A 240 -2.21 -19.66 0.86
C ALA A 240 -2.25 -20.62 -0.34
N PHE A 241 -1.10 -20.90 -0.94
CA PHE A 241 -0.96 -21.82 -2.08
C PHE A 241 0.40 -22.52 -2.06
N SER A 242 0.51 -23.62 -2.82
CA SER A 242 1.76 -24.36 -2.99
C SER A 242 2.21 -24.31 -4.44
N LEU A 243 3.51 -24.10 -4.65
CA LEU A 243 4.17 -24.30 -5.95
C LEU A 243 4.95 -25.61 -5.93
N THR A 244 4.76 -26.45 -6.95
CA THR A 244 5.45 -27.72 -7.13
C THR A 244 6.29 -27.70 -8.41
N PHE A 245 7.60 -27.81 -8.27
CA PHE A 245 8.53 -27.90 -9.38
C PHE A 245 9.02 -29.34 -9.57
N GLY A 246 9.20 -29.77 -10.82
CA GLY A 246 9.78 -31.08 -11.16
C GLY A 246 8.80 -32.26 -11.20
N SER A 247 7.49 -32.04 -11.09
CA SER A 247 6.46 -33.10 -11.14
C SER A 247 6.09 -33.56 -12.57
N GLY A 248 6.51 -32.81 -13.61
CA GLY A 248 5.93 -32.91 -14.95
C GLY A 248 6.80 -33.51 -16.07
N ALA A 249 8.04 -33.93 -15.82
CA ALA A 249 8.88 -34.52 -16.86
C ALA A 249 9.55 -35.79 -16.35
N GLY A 250 9.40 -36.91 -17.06
CA GLY A 250 10.16 -38.14 -16.85
C GLY A 250 11.66 -38.01 -17.14
N ALA A 251 12.23 -36.82 -16.92
CA ALA A 251 13.63 -36.49 -17.13
C ALA A 251 14.30 -36.25 -15.77
N ALA A 252 15.19 -37.19 -15.43
CA ALA A 252 16.17 -37.16 -14.35
C ALA A 252 15.66 -37.30 -12.91
N ASN A 253 16.43 -38.03 -12.09
CA ASN A 253 16.25 -38.35 -10.67
C ASN A 253 16.28 -37.11 -9.73
N VAL A 254 15.58 -36.04 -10.05
CA VAL A 254 15.46 -34.83 -9.22
C VAL A 254 14.10 -34.87 -8.54
N ALA A 255 14.10 -34.93 -7.20
CA ALA A 255 12.88 -34.95 -6.42
C ALA A 255 12.06 -33.68 -6.67
N ALA A 256 10.74 -33.82 -6.81
CA ALA A 256 9.85 -32.68 -6.89
C ALA A 256 9.97 -31.83 -5.63
N VAL A 257 10.09 -30.51 -5.80
CA VAL A 257 10.18 -29.56 -4.69
C VAL A 257 8.84 -28.86 -4.60
N ARG A 258 8.17 -29.03 -3.45
CA ARG A 258 6.95 -28.30 -3.10
C ARG A 258 7.30 -27.24 -2.07
N LYS A 259 6.89 -26.00 -2.32
CA LYS A 259 6.99 -24.89 -1.37
C LYS A 259 5.64 -24.24 -1.15
N ASN A 260 5.40 -23.76 0.06
CA ASN A 260 4.14 -23.16 0.48
C ASN A 260 4.32 -21.65 0.61
N TYR A 261 3.37 -20.88 0.09
CA TYR A 261 3.42 -19.43 0.07
C TYR A 261 2.14 -18.83 0.62
N LEU A 262 2.31 -17.62 1.16
CA LEU A 262 1.25 -16.74 1.59
C LEU A 262 1.33 -15.44 0.79
N LEU A 263 0.38 -15.23 -0.13
CA LEU A 263 0.21 -13.94 -0.77
C LEU A 263 -0.71 -13.09 0.11
N SER A 264 -0.26 -11.89 0.47
CA SER A 264 -1.01 -10.98 1.33
C SER A 264 -1.22 -9.63 0.65
N ILE A 265 -2.45 -9.12 0.75
CA ILE A 265 -2.78 -7.70 0.50
C ILE A 265 -3.20 -7.10 1.85
N TYR A 266 -2.33 -6.25 2.37
CA TYR A 266 -2.62 -5.41 3.51
C TYR A 266 -3.37 -4.18 3.03
N GLU A 267 -4.57 -3.97 3.56
CA GLU A 267 -5.31 -2.72 3.46
C GLU A 267 -4.80 -1.79 4.56
N VAL A 268 -4.03 -0.78 4.14
CA VAL A 268 -3.28 0.10 5.03
C VAL A 268 -3.84 1.51 4.92
N PRO A 269 -4.67 1.96 5.86
CA PRO A 269 -5.05 3.36 5.97
C PRO A 269 -3.79 4.25 6.03
N SER A 270 -3.87 5.44 5.42
CA SER A 270 -2.82 6.44 5.56
C SER A 270 -2.70 6.79 7.04
N GLN A 271 -1.53 6.47 7.59
CA GLN A 271 -1.24 6.62 9.01
C GLN A 271 0.11 7.30 9.25
N LEU A 272 0.79 7.71 8.18
CA LEU A 272 2.05 8.44 8.26
C LEU A 272 1.79 9.94 8.43
N PRO A 273 2.65 10.67 9.16
CA PRO A 273 2.61 12.12 9.29
C PRO A 273 2.46 12.84 7.95
N ILE A 274 3.22 12.39 6.93
CA ILE A 274 3.20 12.97 5.59
C ILE A 274 3.17 11.85 4.55
N SER A 275 2.22 11.93 3.62
CA SER A 275 2.12 10.99 2.51
C SER A 275 1.69 11.63 1.17
N SER A 276 2.21 11.12 0.04
CA SER A 276 1.81 11.58 -1.29
C SER A 276 1.82 10.44 -2.31
N ALA A 277 0.90 10.45 -3.26
CA ALA A 277 0.94 9.54 -4.41
C ALA A 277 1.77 10.09 -5.59
N GLY A 278 2.17 11.36 -5.55
CA GLY A 278 2.96 12.04 -6.59
C GLY A 278 4.39 12.39 -6.13
N PHE A 279 4.96 13.41 -6.74
CA PHE A 279 6.23 14.01 -6.31
C PHE A 279 6.05 14.92 -5.10
N MET A 280 6.92 14.78 -4.10
CA MET A 280 6.88 15.55 -2.86
C MET A 280 8.26 16.08 -2.47
N ARG A 281 8.29 17.34 -1.99
CA ARG A 281 9.47 17.99 -1.42
C ARG A 281 9.21 18.39 0.03
N ILE A 282 10.17 18.13 0.91
CA ILE A 282 10.08 18.45 2.34
C ILE A 282 11.35 19.16 2.84
N GLY A 283 11.22 19.93 3.93
CA GLY A 283 12.32 20.63 4.60
C GLY A 283 12.51 22.10 4.21
N GLN A 284 11.97 22.52 3.08
CA GLN A 284 11.92 23.92 2.65
C GLN A 284 10.58 24.27 2.01
N HIS A 285 10.18 25.52 2.17
CA HIS A 285 9.07 26.15 1.46
C HIS A 285 9.42 26.44 0.00
N GLU A 286 8.43 26.77 -0.83
CA GLU A 286 8.64 27.12 -2.23
C GLU A 286 9.63 28.27 -2.44
N ASP A 287 9.63 29.26 -1.55
CA ASP A 287 10.56 30.40 -1.57
C ASP A 287 12.00 30.07 -1.12
N GLY A 288 12.26 28.81 -0.72
CA GLY A 288 13.56 28.32 -0.25
C GLY A 288 13.81 28.52 1.24
N THR A 289 12.89 29.12 1.99
CA THR A 289 12.98 29.22 3.45
C THR A 289 12.89 27.84 4.11
N ALA A 290 13.65 27.62 5.17
CA ALA A 290 13.67 26.34 5.87
C ALA A 290 12.46 26.17 6.79
N TRP A 291 12.06 24.92 7.01
CA TRP A 291 11.10 24.61 8.07
C TRP A 291 11.72 24.87 9.44
N THR A 292 11.16 25.82 10.19
CA THR A 292 11.68 26.23 11.51
C THR A 292 10.94 25.60 12.69
N GLN A 293 9.64 25.32 12.53
CA GLN A 293 8.75 24.83 13.60
C GLN A 293 7.92 23.61 13.15
N ALA A 294 8.57 22.66 12.49
CA ALA A 294 7.95 21.40 12.06
C ALA A 294 8.54 20.21 12.83
N ASN A 295 7.70 19.51 13.59
CA ASN A 295 8.06 18.29 14.30
C ASN A 295 7.47 17.07 13.57
N LEU A 296 8.34 16.14 13.15
CA LEU A 296 7.94 14.91 12.44
C LEU A 296 8.18 13.68 13.34
N ARG A 297 7.09 13.07 13.80
CA ARG A 297 7.09 11.81 14.57
C ARG A 297 6.42 10.70 13.78
N GLY A 298 7.23 9.99 12.99
CA GLY A 298 6.80 8.89 12.14
C GLY A 298 7.44 8.96 10.75
N GLY A 299 7.20 7.94 9.94
CA GLY A 299 7.75 7.86 8.59
C GLY A 299 7.12 8.84 7.59
N VAL A 300 7.78 9.03 6.46
CA VAL A 300 7.28 9.84 5.33
C VAL A 300 7.27 8.98 4.08
N PHE A 301 6.18 9.04 3.32
CA PHE A 301 6.04 8.29 2.06
C PHE A 301 5.69 9.18 0.87
N ALA A 302 6.33 8.96 -0.28
CA ALA A 302 5.82 9.47 -1.56
C ALA A 302 6.09 8.54 -2.74
N ASN A 303 5.48 8.78 -3.90
CA ASN A 303 5.95 8.10 -5.13
C ASN A 303 7.38 8.52 -5.45
N ARG A 304 7.63 9.83 -5.50
CA ARG A 304 8.96 10.44 -5.55
C ARG A 304 9.12 11.38 -4.37
N LEU A 305 10.19 11.23 -3.60
CA LEU A 305 10.48 12.07 -2.43
C LEU A 305 11.82 12.77 -2.62
N GLN A 306 11.86 14.07 -2.32
CA GLN A 306 13.10 14.83 -2.22
C GLN A 306 13.12 15.60 -0.90
N THR A 307 14.22 15.50 -0.16
CA THR A 307 14.47 16.38 0.99
C THR A 307 15.32 17.56 0.55
N ASP A 308 14.96 18.74 1.04
CA ASP A 308 15.66 20.00 0.80
C ASP A 308 16.05 20.63 2.14
N GLY A 309 17.20 21.28 2.21
CA GLY A 309 17.69 21.88 3.46
C GLY A 309 17.90 20.84 4.57
N THR A 310 17.54 21.21 5.80
CA THR A 310 17.62 20.32 6.97
C THR A 310 16.28 19.64 7.21
N VAL A 311 16.28 18.31 7.28
CA VAL A 311 15.09 17.50 7.57
C VAL A 311 15.44 16.54 8.69
N SER A 312 14.68 16.54 9.78
CA SER A 312 14.88 15.60 10.88
C SER A 312 13.58 14.90 11.24
N LEU A 313 13.58 13.57 11.17
CA LEU A 313 12.51 12.71 11.68
C LEU A 313 12.94 12.16 13.04
N ILE A 314 12.06 12.26 14.04
CA ILE A 314 12.32 11.72 15.39
C ILE A 314 12.25 10.19 15.37
N GLU A 315 11.32 9.62 14.62
CA GLU A 315 11.13 8.18 14.47
C GLU A 315 10.62 7.84 13.06
N GLY A 316 10.69 6.56 12.67
CA GLY A 316 10.19 6.08 11.37
C GLY A 316 11.28 5.95 10.30
N ALA A 317 10.91 6.21 9.04
CA ALA A 317 11.81 6.20 7.88
C ALA A 317 11.29 7.06 6.73
N LEU A 318 12.18 7.41 5.82
CA LEU A 318 11.86 7.99 4.52
C LEU A 318 11.69 6.87 3.49
N SER A 319 10.51 6.79 2.89
CA SER A 319 10.19 5.74 1.94
C SER A 319 9.65 6.34 0.66
N ALA A 320 10.09 5.80 -0.48
CA ALA A 320 9.50 6.16 -1.75
C ALA A 320 9.22 4.95 -2.63
N ARG A 321 8.30 5.11 -3.59
CA ARG A 321 7.98 4.03 -4.53
C ARG A 321 9.01 3.94 -5.65
N SER A 322 9.34 5.08 -6.28
CA SER A 322 10.17 5.13 -7.49
C SER A 322 11.50 5.86 -7.31
N SER A 323 11.54 6.96 -6.55
CA SER A 323 12.77 7.75 -6.38
C SER A 323 12.81 8.48 -5.03
N LEU A 324 13.99 8.51 -4.43
CA LEU A 324 14.27 9.23 -3.18
C LEU A 324 15.58 10.00 -3.35
N GLY A 325 15.51 11.33 -3.27
CA GLY A 325 16.66 12.22 -3.24
C GLY A 325 16.85 12.81 -1.85
N LEU A 326 18.06 12.72 -1.30
CA LEU A 326 18.34 13.19 0.05
C LEU A 326 19.31 14.37 0.05
N SER A 327 18.97 15.43 0.78
CA SER A 327 19.90 16.48 1.17
C SER A 327 20.92 15.97 2.19
N ASN A 328 22.10 16.60 2.25
CA ASN A 328 23.17 16.23 3.18
C ASN A 328 22.82 16.41 4.67
N ASN A 329 21.77 17.17 4.97
CA ASN A 329 21.30 17.45 6.33
C ASN A 329 19.98 16.72 6.65
N THR A 330 19.78 15.55 6.03
CA THR A 330 18.63 14.70 6.34
C THR A 330 19.01 13.71 7.43
N SER A 331 18.26 13.70 8.54
CA SER A 331 18.41 12.71 9.61
C SER A 331 17.10 12.00 9.95
N VAL A 332 17.21 10.73 10.33
CA VAL A 332 16.09 9.91 10.81
C VAL A 332 16.56 9.21 12.06
N ASP A 333 15.81 9.36 13.16
CA ASP A 333 16.14 8.75 14.46
C ASP A 333 17.58 9.06 14.92
N GLY A 334 18.01 10.31 14.71
CA GLY A 334 19.37 10.79 15.01
C GLY A 334 20.45 10.40 13.99
N GLU A 335 20.15 9.57 13.00
CA GLU A 335 21.13 9.12 11.99
C GLU A 335 21.10 10.00 10.75
N THR A 336 22.24 10.55 10.35
CA THR A 336 22.36 11.34 9.11
C THR A 336 22.44 10.43 7.90
N LEU A 337 21.60 10.70 6.90
CA LEU A 337 21.54 9.96 5.66
C LEU A 337 22.29 10.71 4.56
N SER A 338 23.03 9.96 3.74
CA SER A 338 23.67 10.51 2.55
C SER A 338 22.87 10.17 1.29
N ASN A 339 23.02 10.98 0.25
CA ASN A 339 22.35 10.74 -1.04
C ASN A 339 22.78 9.44 -1.73
N ASN A 340 23.88 8.81 -1.28
CA ASN A 340 24.36 7.51 -1.77
C ASN A 340 23.75 6.32 -1.02
N PHE A 341 22.66 6.52 -0.27
CA PHE A 341 22.02 5.48 0.57
C PHE A 341 21.64 4.21 -0.21
N ASP A 342 21.42 4.34 -1.53
CA ASP A 342 20.97 3.28 -2.43
C ASP A 342 22.08 2.75 -3.37
N ALA A 343 23.31 3.25 -3.24
CA ALA A 343 24.43 2.80 -4.05
C ALA A 343 24.76 1.32 -3.79
N MET A 344 25.21 0.63 -4.83
CA MET A 344 25.64 -0.77 -4.74
C MET A 344 26.79 -0.90 -3.73
N GLY A 345 26.77 -1.91 -2.88
CA GLY A 345 27.69 -2.10 -1.76
C GLY A 345 27.29 -1.31 -0.51
N VAL A 346 26.78 -0.07 -0.64
CA VAL A 346 26.29 0.72 0.50
C VAL A 346 24.98 0.14 1.02
N ARG A 347 24.08 -0.28 0.13
CA ARG A 347 22.81 -0.91 0.49
C ARG A 347 23.02 -2.20 1.27
N GLU A 348 23.84 -3.10 0.75
CA GLU A 348 24.17 -4.39 1.37
C GLU A 348 24.94 -4.19 2.67
N ALA A 349 25.85 -3.21 2.74
CA ALA A 349 26.52 -2.85 3.99
C ALA A 349 25.53 -2.31 5.04
N ARG A 350 24.55 -1.50 4.63
CA ARG A 350 23.48 -1.03 5.54
C ARG A 350 22.58 -2.18 5.99
N GLU A 351 22.31 -3.16 5.13
CA GLU A 351 21.57 -4.37 5.49
C GLU A 351 22.36 -5.26 6.46
N ALA A 352 23.66 -5.42 6.25
CA ALA A 352 24.51 -6.31 7.05
C ALA A 352 24.99 -5.70 8.38
N PHE A 353 25.20 -4.38 8.42
CA PHE A 353 25.87 -3.68 9.54
C PHE A 353 25.12 -2.45 10.05
N GLY A 354 23.98 -2.08 9.44
CA GLY A 354 23.27 -0.83 9.73
C GLY A 354 23.94 0.42 9.14
N VAL A 355 23.26 1.57 9.20
CA VAL A 355 23.82 2.89 8.82
C VAL A 355 25.01 3.21 9.74
N GLY A 356 26.24 3.21 9.22
CA GLY A 356 27.44 3.44 10.03
C GLY A 356 28.70 2.67 9.60
N GLY A 357 28.66 1.91 8.50
CA GLY A 357 29.82 1.23 7.91
C GLY A 357 30.89 2.15 7.29
N GLY A 358 31.09 3.35 7.82
CA GLY A 358 32.25 4.21 7.57
C GLY A 358 33.20 4.14 8.76
N THR A 359 34.37 3.52 8.55
CA THR A 359 35.51 3.37 9.49
C THR A 359 35.32 2.45 10.69
N ALA A 360 35.47 1.14 10.47
CA ALA A 360 35.94 0.23 11.50
C ALA A 360 37.44 0.47 11.79
N ALA A 361 37.73 1.33 12.76
CA ALA A 361 39.03 1.38 13.46
C ALA A 361 38.86 2.10 14.82
N GLY A 362 38.22 1.45 15.78
CA GLY A 362 38.11 1.96 17.15
C GLY A 362 37.16 1.14 17.99
N GLY A 363 37.69 0.27 18.85
CA GLY A 363 36.91 -0.55 19.76
C GLY A 363 36.10 0.30 20.73
N GLY A 364 34.78 0.16 20.67
CA GLY A 364 33.83 0.71 21.61
C GLY A 364 32.71 -0.30 21.81
N THR A 365 32.77 -1.01 22.93
CA THR A 365 31.78 -1.97 23.39
C THR A 365 30.52 -1.23 23.83
N THR A 366 29.41 -1.39 23.10
CA THR A 366 28.06 -1.14 23.63
C THR A 366 27.31 -2.46 23.73
N ASN A 367 26.67 -2.60 24.89
CA ASN A 367 26.22 -3.85 25.49
C ASN A 367 25.07 -4.52 24.74
N GLY A 368 24.94 -5.83 24.96
CA GLY A 368 23.97 -6.71 24.33
C GLY A 368 22.52 -6.22 24.40
N GLY A 369 21.93 -6.21 23.21
CA GLY A 369 20.49 -6.24 22.94
C GLY A 369 20.34 -6.95 21.58
N THR A 370 19.26 -7.69 21.39
CA THR A 370 18.86 -8.35 20.14
C THR A 370 18.46 -7.33 19.06
N ASP A 371 19.33 -6.37 18.81
CA ASP A 371 19.04 -5.20 18.02
C ASP A 371 19.14 -5.56 16.54
N PHE A 372 17.98 -5.87 15.95
CA PHE A 372 17.64 -5.65 14.55
C PHE A 372 17.83 -4.16 14.11
N SER A 373 18.60 -3.37 14.87
CA SER A 373 19.16 -2.08 14.49
C SER A 373 19.96 -2.28 13.20
N LYS A 374 19.60 -1.74 12.04
CA LYS A 374 18.93 -0.47 11.80
C LYS A 374 17.99 -0.67 10.61
N PHE A 375 16.70 -0.68 10.88
CA PHE A 375 15.65 -0.50 9.87
C PHE A 375 16.06 0.56 8.83
N HIS A 376 15.70 0.34 7.56
CA HIS A 376 16.06 1.26 6.48
C HIS A 376 15.48 2.66 6.72
N ALA A 377 16.24 3.53 7.37
CA ALA A 377 15.93 4.95 7.55
C ALA A 377 15.61 5.66 6.22
N ALA A 378 16.08 5.09 5.11
CA ALA A 378 15.69 5.41 3.74
C ALA A 378 15.51 4.13 2.92
N SER A 379 14.38 3.98 2.22
CA SER A 379 14.06 2.79 1.40
C SER A 379 13.28 3.11 0.12
N LEU A 380 13.38 2.23 -0.87
CA LEU A 380 12.60 2.27 -2.11
C LEU A 380 11.83 0.97 -2.32
N ALA A 381 10.53 1.06 -2.60
CA ALA A 381 9.70 -0.12 -2.85
C ALA A 381 10.18 -0.92 -4.08
N GLY A 382 10.60 -0.22 -5.16
CA GLY A 382 11.09 -0.85 -6.39
C GLY A 382 12.34 -1.70 -6.22
N ASN A 383 13.08 -1.54 -5.12
CA ASN A 383 14.31 -2.27 -4.85
C ASN A 383 14.08 -3.65 -4.23
N VAL A 384 12.83 -4.00 -3.93
CA VAL A 384 12.48 -5.23 -3.23
C VAL A 384 11.55 -6.06 -4.13
N GLY A 385 12.08 -7.12 -4.74
CA GLY A 385 11.35 -7.91 -5.76
C GLY A 385 10.05 -8.59 -5.29
N LYS A 386 9.77 -8.62 -3.98
CA LYS A 386 8.62 -9.30 -3.37
C LYS A 386 7.65 -8.37 -2.64
N VAL A 387 7.76 -7.05 -2.85
CA VAL A 387 6.91 -6.04 -2.20
C VAL A 387 6.38 -5.04 -3.21
N ALA A 388 5.09 -4.74 -3.16
CA ALA A 388 4.50 -3.63 -3.90
C ALA A 388 3.67 -2.75 -2.95
N PHE A 389 3.87 -1.44 -3.02
CA PHE A 389 3.07 -0.46 -2.30
C PHE A 389 2.28 0.40 -3.29
N ILE A 390 0.95 0.36 -3.18
CA ILE A 390 0.02 0.90 -4.17
C ILE A 390 -0.93 1.89 -3.48
N PRO A 391 -0.74 3.21 -3.64
CA PRO A 391 -1.72 4.20 -3.22
C PRO A 391 -2.99 4.08 -4.08
N LEU A 392 -4.17 4.02 -3.44
CA LEU A 392 -5.44 3.78 -4.16
C LEU A 392 -6.22 5.06 -4.41
N ASN A 393 -6.25 5.94 -3.41
CA ASN A 393 -7.08 7.14 -3.38
C ASN A 393 -6.36 8.34 -4.02
N THR A 394 -6.05 8.23 -5.31
CA THR A 394 -5.21 9.21 -6.00
C THR A 394 -5.99 10.05 -7.00
N GLY A 395 -5.56 11.30 -7.19
CA GLY A 395 -6.17 12.23 -8.13
C GLY A 395 -7.45 12.90 -7.62
N THR A 396 -8.01 13.74 -8.48
CA THR A 396 -9.21 14.52 -8.17
C THR A 396 -10.48 13.67 -8.13
N SER A 397 -10.49 12.48 -8.76
CA SER A 397 -11.65 11.56 -8.74
C SER A 397 -12.11 11.19 -7.33
N PHE A 398 -11.21 11.24 -6.34
CA PHE A 398 -11.52 11.06 -4.93
C PHE A 398 -12.62 12.01 -4.42
N LEU A 399 -12.69 13.21 -5.00
CA LEU A 399 -13.60 14.29 -4.64
C LEU A 399 -14.95 14.21 -5.38
N TYR A 400 -15.11 13.28 -6.32
CA TYR A 400 -16.31 13.14 -7.15
C TYR A 400 -17.03 11.83 -6.89
N LYS A 401 -18.37 11.89 -6.89
CA LYS A 401 -19.19 10.68 -6.88
C LYS A 401 -19.01 9.93 -8.18
N GLN A 402 -18.83 8.62 -8.10
CA GLN A 402 -18.81 7.74 -9.26
C GLN A 402 -19.76 6.55 -9.03
N ASN A 403 -20.32 5.99 -10.10
CA ASN A 403 -21.23 4.86 -10.00
C ASN A 403 -20.43 3.55 -10.02
N ASP A 404 -20.79 2.60 -9.16
CA ASP A 404 -20.20 1.25 -9.15
C ASP A 404 -21.15 0.17 -9.72
N GLY A 405 -22.29 0.56 -10.28
CA GLY A 405 -23.32 -0.36 -10.73
C GLY A 405 -24.00 -1.10 -9.56
N SER A 406 -24.79 -2.12 -9.90
CA SER A 406 -25.43 -2.99 -8.89
C SER A 406 -24.43 -3.99 -8.31
N ILE A 407 -24.63 -4.42 -7.06
CA ILE A 407 -23.81 -5.48 -6.43
C ILE A 407 -23.82 -6.78 -7.28
N SER A 408 -24.95 -7.10 -7.92
CA SER A 408 -25.08 -8.29 -8.77
C SER A 408 -24.25 -8.25 -10.06
N SER A 409 -23.83 -7.07 -10.50
CA SER A 409 -22.97 -6.89 -11.68
C SER A 409 -21.48 -7.12 -11.38
N ARG A 410 -21.12 -7.35 -10.11
CA ARG A 410 -19.74 -7.46 -9.63
C ARG A 410 -19.44 -8.76 -8.90
N LEU A 411 -18.17 -9.16 -8.92
CA LEU A 411 -17.67 -10.29 -8.13
C LEU A 411 -17.48 -9.90 -6.67
N SER A 412 -16.86 -8.75 -6.37
CA SER A 412 -16.79 -8.24 -5.01
C SER A 412 -18.12 -7.55 -4.62
N PRO A 413 -18.63 -7.79 -3.40
CA PRO A 413 -19.79 -7.04 -2.91
C PRO A 413 -19.48 -5.55 -2.72
N THR A 414 -18.22 -5.18 -2.49
CA THR A 414 -17.77 -3.80 -2.34
C THR A 414 -17.37 -3.23 -3.70
N GLY A 415 -17.94 -2.08 -4.07
CA GLY A 415 -17.61 -1.40 -5.34
C GLY A 415 -16.27 -0.66 -5.26
N TRP A 416 -15.58 -0.56 -6.40
CA TRP A 416 -14.27 0.10 -6.48
C TRP A 416 -14.32 1.57 -6.03
N HIS A 417 -15.29 2.35 -6.49
CA HIS A 417 -15.45 3.76 -6.14
C HIS A 417 -15.98 3.95 -4.71
N ALA A 418 -16.85 3.07 -4.21
CA ALA A 418 -17.23 3.04 -2.81
C ALA A 418 -16.01 2.79 -1.89
N TYR A 419 -15.07 1.97 -2.36
CA TYR A 419 -13.83 1.66 -1.65
C TYR A 419 -12.77 2.76 -1.75
N THR A 420 -12.69 3.48 -2.87
CA THR A 420 -11.59 4.43 -3.17
C THR A 420 -11.97 5.91 -3.22
N ASN A 421 -13.23 6.30 -3.42
CA ASN A 421 -13.59 7.71 -3.51
C ASN A 421 -14.16 8.21 -2.19
N GLY A 422 -13.59 9.29 -1.63
CA GLY A 422 -14.10 9.93 -0.44
C GLY A 422 -15.53 10.43 -0.61
N ALA A 423 -15.87 10.95 -1.79
CA ALA A 423 -17.22 11.40 -2.11
C ALA A 423 -18.28 10.29 -2.01
N ASN A 424 -17.95 9.06 -2.41
CA ASN A 424 -18.85 7.91 -2.29
C ASN A 424 -19.02 7.45 -0.84
N LYS A 425 -17.98 7.60 0.00
CA LYS A 425 -17.96 7.21 1.41
C LYS A 425 -18.73 8.17 2.33
N ALA A 426 -18.99 9.41 1.89
CA ALA A 426 -19.70 10.38 2.71
C ALA A 426 -21.13 9.94 3.04
N ALA A 427 -21.48 9.95 4.32
CA ALA A 427 -22.80 9.62 4.83
C ALA A 427 -23.85 10.65 4.38
N MET A 428 -23.51 11.93 4.56
CA MET A 428 -24.34 13.09 4.20
C MET A 428 -23.86 13.76 2.93
N TRP A 429 -24.79 14.29 2.13
CA TRP A 429 -24.46 15.04 0.91
C TRP A 429 -25.18 16.39 0.89
N LEU A 430 -24.47 17.45 0.54
CA LEU A 430 -25.02 18.78 0.29
C LEU A 430 -24.83 19.10 -1.19
N GLU A 431 -25.88 18.87 -1.96
CA GLU A 431 -25.93 19.07 -3.41
C GLU A 431 -26.42 20.48 -3.72
N VAL A 432 -25.61 21.30 -4.40
CA VAL A 432 -26.07 22.59 -4.93
C VAL A 432 -26.70 22.39 -6.30
N ARG A 433 -28.00 22.64 -6.43
CA ARG A 433 -28.78 22.29 -7.63
C ARG A 433 -29.19 23.48 -8.48
N ARG A 434 -29.14 24.70 -7.93
CA ARG A 434 -29.45 25.93 -8.68
C ARG A 434 -28.67 27.10 -8.11
N MET A 435 -28.12 27.92 -9.00
CA MET A 435 -27.43 29.16 -8.68
C MET A 435 -28.27 30.37 -9.07
N TYR A 436 -27.82 31.58 -8.70
CA TYR A 436 -28.43 32.82 -9.18
C TYR A 436 -28.32 32.93 -10.72
N GLY A 437 -27.17 32.58 -11.29
CA GLY A 437 -26.94 32.56 -12.74
C GLY A 437 -25.62 31.89 -13.11
N SER A 438 -25.27 31.83 -14.40
CA SER A 438 -24.00 31.22 -14.85
C SER A 438 -22.76 31.99 -14.38
N ASN A 439 -22.85 33.32 -14.29
CA ASN A 439 -21.78 34.19 -13.80
C ASN A 439 -21.87 34.46 -12.29
N ASP A 440 -23.00 34.11 -11.68
CA ASP A 440 -23.24 34.27 -10.26
C ASP A 440 -23.57 32.92 -9.64
N GLN A 441 -22.51 32.23 -9.22
CA GLN A 441 -22.56 30.91 -8.59
C GLN A 441 -23.05 30.97 -7.13
N THR A 442 -23.79 32.01 -6.69
CA THR A 442 -24.46 32.01 -5.38
C THR A 442 -25.63 31.00 -5.37
N PRO A 443 -25.64 30.01 -4.47
CA PRO A 443 -26.69 29.01 -4.37
C PRO A 443 -28.10 29.58 -4.08
N ARG A 444 -29.10 29.07 -4.79
CA ARG A 444 -30.54 29.34 -4.56
C ARG A 444 -31.35 28.10 -4.23
N ASN A 445 -30.88 26.92 -4.64
CA ASN A 445 -31.46 25.64 -4.26
C ASN A 445 -30.35 24.68 -3.84
N ILE A 446 -30.49 24.11 -2.65
CA ILE A 446 -29.64 23.03 -2.17
C ILE A 446 -30.52 21.84 -1.79
N ARG A 447 -29.94 20.64 -1.88
CA ARG A 447 -30.53 19.41 -1.39
C ARG A 447 -29.57 18.76 -0.41
N PHE A 448 -30.07 18.52 0.79
CA PHE A 448 -29.29 17.87 1.85
C PHE A 448 -29.76 16.43 2.00
N TYR A 449 -28.84 15.48 1.84
CA TYR A 449 -29.02 14.06 2.07
C TYR A 449 -28.40 13.67 3.42
N TYR A 450 -29.06 12.77 4.13
CA TYR A 450 -28.58 12.19 5.39
C TYR A 450 -29.07 10.75 5.54
N ILE A 451 -28.41 9.97 6.39
CA ILE A 451 -28.83 8.61 6.72
C ILE A 451 -29.91 8.67 7.79
N ASN A 452 -31.03 7.99 7.56
CA ASN A 452 -32.10 7.88 8.53
C ASN A 452 -31.87 6.71 9.51
N THR A 453 -32.70 6.60 10.55
CA THR A 453 -32.62 5.51 11.55
C THR A 453 -32.77 4.09 10.99
N SER A 454 -33.28 3.94 9.76
CA SER A 454 -33.34 2.65 9.05
C SER A 454 -32.10 2.33 8.21
N GLY A 455 -31.08 3.19 8.23
CA GLY A 455 -29.87 3.05 7.42
C GLY A 455 -30.02 3.49 5.95
N SER A 456 -31.15 4.08 5.58
CA SER A 456 -31.41 4.56 4.22
C SER A 456 -31.06 6.04 4.07
N ARG A 457 -30.44 6.41 2.94
CA ARG A 457 -30.17 7.81 2.61
C ARG A 457 -31.45 8.51 2.12
N VAL A 458 -31.90 9.52 2.85
CA VAL A 458 -33.07 10.36 2.53
C VAL A 458 -32.63 11.81 2.30
N TYR A 459 -33.52 12.69 1.83
CA TYR A 459 -33.15 14.09 1.55
C TYR A 459 -34.22 15.14 1.91
N ARG A 460 -33.77 16.39 2.06
CA ARG A 460 -34.59 17.60 2.17
C ARG A 460 -34.17 18.64 1.13
N ASN A 461 -35.13 19.34 0.54
CA ASN A 461 -34.88 20.42 -0.41
C ASN A 461 -35.04 21.79 0.27
N TYR A 462 -34.08 22.68 0.04
CA TYR A 462 -34.04 24.02 0.58
C TYR A 462 -34.04 25.04 -0.56
N ASN A 463 -35.05 25.89 -0.60
CA ASN A 463 -35.21 26.95 -1.61
C ASN A 463 -35.08 28.32 -0.97
N ARG A 464 -34.15 29.13 -1.48
CA ARG A 464 -33.93 30.50 -1.00
C ARG A 464 -35.21 31.32 -1.18
N GLY A 465 -35.64 32.02 -0.13
CA GLY A 465 -36.88 32.81 -0.10
C GLY A 465 -38.15 32.00 0.22
N SER A 466 -38.01 30.69 0.51
CA SER A 466 -39.10 29.83 0.99
C SER A 466 -38.58 28.98 2.16
N SER A 467 -38.22 27.71 1.91
CA SER A 467 -37.74 26.79 2.96
C SER A 467 -36.30 27.03 3.42
N TRP A 468 -35.59 27.98 2.81
CA TRP A 468 -34.21 28.33 3.16
C TRP A 468 -34.05 29.83 3.50
N PRO A 469 -34.48 30.25 4.70
CA PRO A 469 -34.28 31.61 5.18
C PRO A 469 -32.80 31.99 5.27
N THR A 470 -32.50 33.27 5.05
CA THR A 470 -31.18 33.86 5.35
C THR A 470 -30.96 33.92 6.85
N ILE A 471 -29.72 34.05 7.33
CA ILE A 471 -29.41 34.13 8.77
C ILE A 471 -30.24 35.18 9.55
N ASN A 472 -30.60 36.30 8.91
CA ASN A 472 -31.39 37.38 9.52
C ASN A 472 -32.91 37.15 9.49
N GLN A 473 -33.37 36.06 8.89
CA GLN A 473 -34.79 35.69 8.82
C GLN A 473 -35.12 34.65 9.88
N SER A 474 -36.38 34.60 10.33
CA SER A 474 -36.83 33.62 11.32
C SER A 474 -36.51 32.19 10.88
N GLY A 475 -35.88 31.41 11.76
CA GLY A 475 -35.42 30.05 11.49
C GLY A 475 -34.18 29.95 10.59
N GLY A 476 -33.62 31.05 10.11
CA GLY A 476 -32.36 31.06 9.35
C GLY A 476 -31.15 30.68 10.19
N ASP A 477 -31.12 31.12 11.45
CA ASP A 477 -30.01 30.88 12.36
C ASP A 477 -29.87 29.40 12.77
N SER A 478 -30.94 28.60 12.70
CA SER A 478 -30.91 27.17 13.04
C SER A 478 -30.49 26.25 11.89
N ILE A 479 -30.44 26.76 10.64
CA ILE A 479 -30.02 25.97 9.48
C ILE A 479 -28.49 26.06 9.35
N PRO A 480 -27.77 24.93 9.28
CA PRO A 480 -26.30 24.92 9.25
C PRO A 480 -25.69 25.35 7.91
N PHE A 481 -26.53 25.63 6.92
CA PHE A 481 -26.12 25.97 5.55
C PHE A 481 -26.52 27.39 5.24
N GLN A 482 -25.55 28.26 4.95
CA GLN A 482 -25.81 29.67 4.59
C GLN A 482 -24.97 30.11 3.39
N THR A 483 -25.37 31.19 2.75
CA THR A 483 -24.59 31.78 1.64
C THR A 483 -24.01 33.10 2.10
N ASP A 484 -22.73 33.32 1.84
CA ASP A 484 -22.02 34.51 2.29
C ASP A 484 -21.01 35.01 1.24
N VAL A 485 -20.47 36.20 1.46
CA VAL A 485 -19.37 36.78 0.70
C VAL A 485 -18.24 37.12 1.67
N LEU A 486 -17.11 36.43 1.53
CA LEU A 486 -15.92 36.68 2.36
C LEU A 486 -15.33 38.06 2.07
N ASP A 487 -14.50 38.57 3.00
CA ASP A 487 -13.81 39.87 2.85
C ASP A 487 -12.99 39.97 1.56
N VAL A 488 -12.47 38.84 1.09
CA VAL A 488 -11.76 38.69 -0.19
C VAL A 488 -12.68 38.72 -1.43
N GLY A 489 -13.96 39.06 -1.25
CA GLY A 489 -14.98 39.14 -2.30
C GLY A 489 -15.45 37.78 -2.84
N ARG A 490 -15.04 36.67 -2.20
CA ARG A 490 -15.36 35.30 -2.64
C ARG A 490 -16.74 34.89 -2.14
N ARG A 491 -17.57 34.39 -3.07
CA ARG A 491 -18.88 33.82 -2.77
C ARG A 491 -18.73 32.42 -2.21
N VAL A 492 -19.29 32.20 -1.03
CA VAL A 492 -19.18 30.91 -0.32
C VAL A 492 -20.54 30.34 0.04
N LEU A 493 -20.59 29.01 0.06
CA LEU A 493 -21.56 28.25 0.82
C LEU A 493 -20.92 27.92 2.18
N THR A 494 -21.47 28.46 3.24
CA THR A 494 -21.02 28.21 4.61
C THR A 494 -21.69 26.96 5.16
N VAL A 495 -20.88 26.07 5.72
CA VAL A 495 -21.32 24.91 6.50
C VAL A 495 -20.85 25.11 7.94
N ASP A 496 -21.81 25.28 8.84
CA ASP A 496 -21.57 25.45 10.27
C ASP A 496 -21.72 24.08 10.98
N LEU A 497 -20.59 23.56 11.48
CA LEU A 497 -20.53 22.21 12.06
C LEU A 497 -21.21 22.12 13.43
N GLU A 498 -21.15 23.18 14.23
CA GLU A 498 -21.84 23.29 15.51
C GLU A 498 -23.36 23.28 15.30
N LYS A 499 -23.84 24.04 14.32
CA LYS A 499 -25.27 24.02 13.95
C LYS A 499 -25.68 22.69 13.35
N LEU A 500 -24.83 22.04 12.55
CA LEU A 500 -25.13 20.77 11.91
C LEU A 500 -25.44 19.69 12.95
N ARG A 501 -24.63 19.64 14.02
CA ARG A 501 -24.79 18.78 15.19
C ARG A 501 -26.17 18.93 15.82
N ASN A 502 -26.61 20.17 16.07
CA ASN A 502 -27.92 20.46 16.66
C ASN A 502 -29.08 20.27 15.68
N PHE A 503 -28.81 20.41 14.38
CA PHE A 503 -29.81 20.35 13.32
C PHE A 503 -30.25 18.93 12.99
N LEU A 504 -29.34 17.96 12.94
CA LEU A 504 -29.66 16.58 12.56
C LEU A 504 -30.81 15.95 13.40
N PRO A 505 -30.83 16.06 14.74
CA PRO A 505 -31.96 15.58 15.55
C PRO A 505 -33.31 16.22 15.20
N THR A 506 -33.32 17.48 14.73
CA THR A 506 -34.57 18.19 14.38
C THR A 506 -35.26 17.62 13.14
N LEU A 507 -34.55 16.81 12.34
CA LEU A 507 -35.10 16.15 11.15
C LEU A 507 -36.04 14.97 11.50
N GLY A 508 -36.09 14.57 12.78
CA GLY A 508 -37.04 13.59 13.35
C GLY A 508 -36.74 12.12 13.06
N ASN A 509 -36.01 11.82 11.98
CA ASN A 509 -35.66 10.45 11.59
C ASN A 509 -34.18 10.29 11.20
N ALA A 510 -33.33 11.29 11.45
CA ALA A 510 -31.90 11.16 11.21
C ALA A 510 -31.29 10.12 12.14
N ALA A 511 -30.40 9.28 11.61
CA ALA A 511 -29.51 8.48 12.44
C ALA A 511 -28.60 9.39 13.28
N ASP A 512 -28.04 8.84 14.35
CA ASP A 512 -27.14 9.57 15.23
C ASP A 512 -25.85 10.04 14.52
N LEU A 513 -25.04 10.79 15.27
CA LEU A 513 -23.78 11.36 14.78
C LEU A 513 -22.67 10.32 14.59
N THR A 514 -22.84 9.06 15.01
CA THR A 514 -21.89 7.98 14.71
C THR A 514 -22.06 7.48 13.27
N VAL A 515 -23.25 7.64 12.70
CA VAL A 515 -23.56 7.31 11.30
C VAL A 515 -23.48 8.55 10.42
N ASN A 516 -24.09 9.67 10.83
CA ASN A 516 -24.06 10.94 10.11
C ASN A 516 -22.80 11.76 10.48
N ASN A 517 -21.63 11.17 10.24
CA ASN A 517 -20.33 11.70 10.63
C ASN A 517 -19.46 12.19 9.45
N SER A 518 -20.02 12.32 8.26
CA SER A 518 -19.27 12.79 7.10
C SER A 518 -20.16 13.50 6.09
N ILE A 519 -19.63 14.56 5.47
CA ILE A 519 -20.36 15.38 4.51
C ILE A 519 -19.58 15.60 3.21
N LEU A 520 -20.25 15.37 2.08
CA LEU A 520 -19.80 15.78 0.75
C LEU A 520 -20.52 17.07 0.35
N VAL A 521 -19.80 18.13 0.03
CA VAL A 521 -20.37 19.39 -0.48
C VAL A 521 -19.92 19.60 -1.92
N TYR A 522 -20.86 19.74 -2.85
CA TYR A 522 -20.54 19.87 -4.28
C TYR A 522 -21.68 20.51 -5.08
N PRO A 523 -21.36 21.21 -6.18
CA PRO A 523 -22.34 21.59 -7.19
C PRO A 523 -22.66 20.39 -8.09
N GLU A 524 -23.94 20.18 -8.40
CA GLU A 524 -24.40 19.17 -9.35
C GLU A 524 -24.69 19.83 -10.72
N PRO A 525 -23.72 19.83 -11.65
CA PRO A 525 -23.84 20.56 -12.91
C PRO A 525 -24.96 20.02 -13.80
N THR A 526 -25.37 18.76 -13.62
CA THR A 526 -26.48 18.15 -14.37
C THR A 526 -27.86 18.54 -13.84
N ALA A 527 -27.95 19.13 -12.65
CA ALA A 527 -29.23 19.46 -12.02
C ALA A 527 -29.92 20.68 -12.64
N HIS A 528 -29.17 21.69 -13.09
CA HIS A 528 -29.70 22.91 -13.71
C HIS A 528 -28.62 23.65 -14.49
N SER A 529 -28.98 24.29 -15.61
CA SER A 529 -28.05 25.00 -16.52
C SER A 529 -27.27 26.18 -15.91
N THR A 530 -27.65 26.63 -14.72
CA THR A 530 -26.96 27.70 -13.98
C THR A 530 -25.80 27.20 -13.14
N VAL A 531 -25.76 25.89 -12.84
CA VAL A 531 -24.73 25.28 -12.00
C VAL A 531 -23.55 24.91 -12.89
N ARG A 532 -22.36 25.37 -12.52
CA ARG A 532 -21.11 25.02 -13.21
C ARG A 532 -20.23 24.16 -12.31
N GLU A 533 -19.46 23.28 -12.92
CA GLU A 533 -18.38 22.60 -12.22
C GLU A 533 -17.27 23.59 -11.83
N PRO A 534 -16.73 23.54 -10.61
CA PRO A 534 -15.66 24.43 -10.19
C PRO A 534 -14.37 24.13 -10.95
N ASN A 535 -13.57 25.17 -11.22
CA ASN A 535 -12.23 24.97 -11.75
C ASN A 535 -11.27 24.50 -10.64
N ILE A 536 -10.25 23.74 -11.02
CA ILE A 536 -9.14 23.35 -10.15
C ILE A 536 -7.84 23.74 -10.89
N PRO A 537 -7.14 24.81 -10.49
CA PRO A 537 -7.41 25.73 -9.37
C PRO A 537 -8.69 26.58 -9.50
N SER A 538 -9.26 27.01 -8.37
CA SER A 538 -10.52 27.76 -8.32
C SER A 538 -10.38 29.21 -8.79
N THR A 539 -11.29 29.64 -9.68
CA THR A 539 -11.38 31.04 -10.15
C THR A 539 -12.30 31.88 -9.26
N SER A 540 -12.16 33.21 -9.29
CA SER A 540 -12.98 34.16 -8.49
C SER A 540 -14.49 34.04 -8.69
N SER A 541 -14.92 33.51 -9.84
CA SER A 541 -16.33 33.31 -10.16
C SER A 541 -16.91 31.98 -9.68
N ASP A 542 -16.05 31.03 -9.26
CA ASP A 542 -16.48 29.73 -8.77
C ASP A 542 -17.02 29.83 -7.33
N LEU A 543 -17.97 28.96 -7.01
CA LEU A 543 -18.41 28.79 -5.64
C LEU A 543 -17.26 28.22 -4.79
N ALA A 544 -17.10 28.74 -3.58
CA ALA A 544 -16.21 28.18 -2.56
C ALA A 544 -17.01 27.65 -1.36
N LEU A 545 -16.36 26.85 -0.52
CA LEU A 545 -16.90 26.36 0.75
C LEU A 545 -16.26 27.15 1.90
N ALA A 546 -17.05 27.58 2.88
CA ALA A 546 -16.55 28.06 4.15
C ALA A 546 -16.97 27.10 5.28
N ILE A 547 -16.03 26.71 6.13
CA ILE A 547 -16.30 25.87 7.30
C ILE A 547 -16.24 26.74 8.55
N ASN A 548 -17.37 26.80 9.27
CA ASN A 548 -17.55 27.57 10.50
C ASN A 548 -17.95 26.65 11.66
N GLY A 549 -17.85 27.17 12.89
CA GLY A 549 -18.37 26.49 14.09
C GLY A 549 -17.72 25.12 14.35
N GLY A 550 -16.47 24.93 13.93
CA GLY A 550 -15.78 23.64 13.99
C GLY A 550 -14.88 23.44 15.20
N GLY A 551 -14.86 24.38 16.16
CA GLY A 551 -13.96 24.32 17.32
C GLY A 551 -14.23 23.13 18.26
N ASP A 552 -15.50 22.78 18.47
CA ASP A 552 -15.90 21.66 19.32
C ASP A 552 -16.57 20.54 18.49
N LEU A 553 -15.82 19.46 18.25
CA LEU A 553 -16.33 18.25 17.59
C LEU A 553 -16.55 17.09 18.58
N SER A 554 -16.58 17.34 19.89
CA SER A 554 -16.62 16.30 20.94
C SER A 554 -17.79 15.31 20.82
N GLN A 555 -18.91 15.73 20.22
CA GLN A 555 -20.08 14.86 20.00
C GLN A 555 -19.93 13.91 18.79
N PHE A 556 -19.00 14.19 17.87
CA PHE A 556 -18.67 13.28 16.77
C PHE A 556 -17.63 12.26 17.26
N THR A 557 -18.02 11.40 18.19
CA THR A 557 -17.11 10.45 18.87
C THR A 557 -16.47 9.43 17.92
N ALA A 558 -17.11 9.15 16.78
CA ALA A 558 -16.57 8.34 15.68
C ALA A 558 -15.73 9.16 14.66
N GLY A 559 -15.44 10.42 14.97
CA GLY A 559 -14.78 11.38 14.09
C GLY A 559 -15.74 12.11 13.14
N PHE A 560 -15.21 13.06 12.36
CA PHE A 560 -15.93 13.79 11.33
C PHE A 560 -15.10 13.95 10.05
N SER A 561 -15.74 13.89 8.88
CA SER A 561 -15.07 14.07 7.60
C SER A 561 -15.79 15.03 6.67
N VAL A 562 -15.03 15.91 6.01
CA VAL A 562 -15.52 16.81 4.96
C VAL A 562 -14.81 16.49 3.65
N VAL A 563 -15.60 16.29 2.59
CA VAL A 563 -15.12 16.12 1.22
C VAL A 563 -15.77 17.17 0.33
N THR A 564 -15.00 17.82 -0.53
CA THR A 564 -15.55 18.76 -1.51
C THR A 564 -14.64 18.91 -2.72
N ASN A 565 -15.22 19.23 -3.86
CA ASN A 565 -14.49 19.70 -5.06
C ASN A 565 -14.39 21.23 -5.13
N LEU A 566 -14.84 21.95 -4.10
CA LEU A 566 -14.74 23.40 -4.01
C LEU A 566 -13.45 23.82 -3.27
N ARG A 567 -12.93 25.01 -3.56
CA ARG A 567 -11.92 25.63 -2.69
C ARG A 567 -12.54 25.85 -1.31
N THR A 568 -11.84 25.44 -0.26
CA THR A 568 -12.34 25.49 1.12
C THR A 568 -11.59 26.52 1.95
N TYR A 569 -12.34 27.39 2.60
CA TYR A 569 -11.89 28.34 3.61
C TYR A 569 -12.18 27.77 5.00
N ILE A 570 -11.13 27.67 5.82
CA ILE A 570 -11.22 27.34 7.24
C ILE A 570 -11.26 28.67 7.98
N VAL A 571 -12.44 29.04 8.46
CA VAL A 571 -12.69 30.40 8.98
C VAL A 571 -12.16 30.55 10.41
N ASP A 572 -12.46 29.58 11.26
CA ASP A 572 -12.07 29.55 12.68
C ASP A 572 -11.27 28.28 13.01
N SER A 573 -10.80 28.19 14.25
CA SER A 573 -10.15 26.99 14.79
C SER A 573 -11.03 25.75 14.61
N LEU A 574 -10.40 24.63 14.22
CA LEU A 574 -11.06 23.35 14.02
C LEU A 574 -10.57 22.35 15.06
N ASN A 575 -11.51 21.69 15.73
CA ASN A 575 -11.29 20.52 16.58
C ASN A 575 -10.30 20.74 17.73
N THR A 576 -10.57 21.72 18.59
CA THR A 576 -9.71 22.13 19.71
C THR A 576 -10.13 21.56 21.06
N VAL A 577 -11.24 20.81 21.13
CA VAL A 577 -11.77 20.23 22.38
C VAL A 577 -11.42 18.74 22.45
N PRO A 578 -10.59 18.31 23.42
CA PRO A 578 -10.27 16.89 23.60
C PRO A 578 -11.43 16.13 24.24
N ILE A 579 -11.51 14.84 23.96
CA ILE A 579 -12.41 13.86 24.58
C ILE A 579 -11.59 12.71 25.17
N THR A 580 -12.22 11.86 25.97
CA THR A 580 -11.60 10.62 26.42
C THR A 580 -11.37 9.69 25.22
N PRO A 581 -10.17 9.07 25.08
CA PRO A 581 -9.95 8.05 24.06
C PRO A 581 -11.01 6.94 24.16
N PRO A 582 -11.49 6.40 23.03
CA PRO A 582 -12.41 5.26 23.04
C PRO A 582 -11.83 4.08 23.82
N ALA A 583 -12.71 3.33 24.50
CA ALA A 583 -12.30 2.12 25.22
C ALA A 583 -11.61 1.12 24.27
N ASN A 584 -10.69 0.33 24.81
CA ASN A 584 -9.91 -0.68 24.07
C ASN A 584 -9.08 -0.12 22.90
N SER A 585 -8.88 1.20 22.78
CA SER A 585 -8.14 1.82 21.68
C SER A 585 -6.62 1.58 21.74
N GLY A 586 -6.09 1.17 22.90
CA GLY A 586 -4.65 1.04 23.11
C GLY A 586 -3.92 2.39 23.24
N LEU A 587 -4.66 3.50 23.34
CA LEU A 587 -4.11 4.84 23.49
C LEU A 587 -3.92 5.21 24.97
N ASP A 588 -2.90 6.03 25.24
CA ASP A 588 -2.64 6.55 26.58
C ASP A 588 -3.74 7.56 27.00
N PRO A 589 -4.50 7.31 28.07
CA PRO A 589 -5.57 8.20 28.52
C PRO A 589 -5.08 9.55 29.08
N THR A 590 -3.77 9.71 29.33
CA THR A 590 -3.17 10.96 29.80
C THR A 590 -2.84 11.93 28.67
N VAL A 591 -2.77 11.44 27.43
CA VAL A 591 -2.54 12.26 26.24
C VAL A 591 -3.88 12.80 25.72
N PRO A 592 -4.00 14.10 25.43
CA PRO A 592 -5.21 14.66 24.84
C PRO A 592 -5.58 13.93 23.54
N PHE A 593 -6.79 13.40 23.49
CA PHE A 593 -7.34 12.76 22.30
C PHE A 593 -8.43 13.65 21.72
N TYR A 594 -8.32 13.98 20.44
CA TYR A 594 -9.32 14.77 19.73
C TYR A 594 -10.12 13.85 18.82
N PRO A 595 -11.44 14.09 18.64
CA PRO A 595 -12.24 13.41 17.64
C PRO A 595 -11.51 13.38 16.28
N PRO A 596 -11.39 12.22 15.60
CA PRO A 596 -10.69 12.15 14.32
C PRO A 596 -11.32 13.08 13.28
N LEU A 597 -10.54 13.95 12.63
CA LEU A 597 -11.02 14.86 11.60
C LEU A 597 -10.28 14.64 10.29
N SER A 598 -11.01 14.59 9.17
CA SER A 598 -10.41 14.70 7.84
C SER A 598 -11.09 15.74 6.95
N LEU A 599 -10.28 16.48 6.20
CA LEU A 599 -10.73 17.50 5.24
C LEU A 599 -10.06 17.28 3.89
N PHE A 600 -10.86 16.91 2.90
CA PHE A 600 -10.44 16.72 1.52
C PHE A 600 -11.05 17.80 0.63
N ALA A 601 -10.18 18.63 0.08
CA ALA A 601 -10.52 19.72 -0.83
C ALA A 601 -9.36 19.89 -1.83
N PRO A 602 -9.63 20.37 -3.05
CA PRO A 602 -8.57 20.66 -4.03
C PRO A 602 -7.63 21.76 -3.54
N GLU A 603 -8.18 22.76 -2.86
CA GLU A 603 -7.44 23.88 -2.29
C GLU A 603 -8.00 24.21 -0.90
N LYS A 604 -7.09 24.50 0.05
CA LYS A 604 -7.42 24.93 1.41
C LYS A 604 -6.86 26.33 1.63
N ARG A 605 -7.64 27.17 2.30
CA ARG A 605 -7.29 28.53 2.70
C ARG A 605 -7.57 28.71 4.19
N PHE A 606 -6.65 29.36 4.89
CA PHE A 606 -6.76 29.62 6.32
C PHE A 606 -7.17 31.07 6.56
N GLY A 607 -8.27 31.26 7.29
CA GLY A 607 -8.90 32.55 7.52
C GLY A 607 -9.69 33.09 6.32
N THR A 608 -10.34 34.23 6.53
CA THR A 608 -11.21 34.90 5.55
C THR A 608 -10.74 36.30 5.16
N SER A 609 -9.80 36.87 5.92
CA SER A 609 -9.30 38.23 5.75
C SER A 609 -8.19 38.32 4.71
N MET A 610 -8.03 39.51 4.12
CA MET A 610 -6.88 39.84 3.26
C MET A 610 -5.57 39.99 4.05
N LEU A 611 -5.67 40.39 5.32
CA LEU A 611 -4.53 40.51 6.24
C LEU A 611 -4.59 39.35 7.22
N TYR A 612 -3.73 38.36 7.05
CA TYR A 612 -3.66 37.21 7.94
C TYR A 612 -2.52 37.40 8.94
N ASN A 613 -2.85 37.49 10.23
CA ASN A 613 -1.86 37.69 11.30
C ASN A 613 -1.93 36.61 12.40
N ASN A 614 -2.73 35.56 12.21
CA ASN A 614 -2.90 34.52 13.22
C ASN A 614 -1.94 33.37 12.94
N PRO A 615 -1.14 32.91 13.92
CA PRO A 615 -0.38 31.67 13.77
C PRO A 615 -1.29 30.49 13.42
N ILE A 616 -0.81 29.60 12.54
CA ILE A 616 -1.45 28.32 12.23
C ILE A 616 -0.74 27.24 13.04
N GLU A 617 -1.44 26.70 14.02
CA GLU A 617 -1.04 25.50 14.74
C GLU A 617 -1.71 24.29 14.10
N PHE A 618 -0.91 23.38 13.56
CA PHE A 618 -1.37 22.20 12.86
C PHE A 618 -0.89 20.93 13.57
N ASN A 619 -1.83 20.16 14.12
CA ASN A 619 -1.55 18.89 14.77
C ASN A 619 -2.21 17.74 13.98
N GLY A 620 -1.43 16.74 13.56
CA GLY A 620 -1.97 15.55 12.87
C GLY A 620 -1.19 15.15 11.63
N GLN A 621 -1.86 15.03 10.48
CA GLN A 621 -1.29 14.46 9.25
C GLN A 621 -1.61 15.29 8.02
N VAL A 622 -0.67 15.34 7.08
CA VAL A 622 -0.85 16.01 5.79
C VAL A 622 -0.60 15.05 4.65
N SER A 623 -1.60 14.87 3.80
CA SER A 623 -1.50 14.04 2.61
C SER A 623 -1.92 14.77 1.35
N SER A 624 -1.38 14.35 0.21
CA SER A 624 -1.72 14.88 -1.10
C SER A 624 -2.39 13.86 -2.01
N LEU A 625 -3.43 14.32 -2.69
CA LEU A 625 -4.10 13.60 -3.78
C LEU A 625 -3.41 13.85 -5.14
N LYS A 626 -2.41 14.73 -5.21
CA LYS A 626 -1.73 15.04 -6.48
C LYS A 626 -1.06 13.78 -7.07
N LEU A 627 -1.17 13.66 -8.39
CA LEU A 627 -0.56 12.60 -9.19
C LEU A 627 0.67 13.08 -9.99
N SER A 628 0.92 14.39 -10.00
CA SER A 628 2.02 14.96 -10.78
C SER A 628 3.36 14.42 -10.32
N GLU A 629 4.18 13.98 -11.28
CA GLU A 629 5.56 13.57 -11.04
C GLU A 629 6.57 14.69 -11.30
N THR A 630 6.12 15.83 -11.83
CA THR A 630 6.95 17.00 -12.16
C THR A 630 6.73 18.15 -11.20
N GLU A 631 5.48 18.39 -10.80
CA GLU A 631 5.12 19.42 -9.84
C GLU A 631 5.20 18.87 -8.42
N ALA A 632 6.11 19.43 -7.63
CA ALA A 632 6.29 19.01 -6.26
C ALA A 632 5.12 19.47 -5.37
N PHE A 633 4.54 18.53 -4.63
CA PHE A 633 3.76 18.85 -3.46
C PHE A 633 4.68 19.26 -2.29
N ARG A 634 4.40 20.41 -1.66
CA ARG A 634 5.08 20.89 -0.46
C ARG A 634 4.05 20.99 0.69
N PRO A 635 4.11 20.11 1.71
CA PRO A 635 3.05 19.97 2.71
C PRO A 635 2.74 21.23 3.54
N LEU A 636 3.75 22.05 3.82
CA LEU A 636 3.64 23.23 4.70
C LEU A 636 3.59 24.56 3.94
N ASP A 637 3.37 24.53 2.62
CA ASP A 637 3.12 25.75 1.84
C ASP A 637 1.65 26.11 1.93
N LEU A 638 1.30 26.67 3.10
CA LEU A 638 -0.06 27.07 3.43
C LEU A 638 -0.36 28.44 2.83
N VAL A 639 -1.62 28.64 2.41
CA VAL A 639 -2.08 29.89 1.80
C VAL A 639 -3.24 30.45 2.63
N ASN A 640 -3.21 31.75 2.88
CA ASN A 640 -4.24 32.44 3.66
C ASN A 640 -5.49 32.77 2.81
N GLY A 641 -6.54 33.29 3.44
CA GLY A 641 -7.76 33.71 2.76
C GLY A 641 -7.54 34.65 1.57
N GLY A 642 -6.56 35.56 1.67
CA GLY A 642 -6.17 36.55 0.67
C GLY A 642 -5.35 36.02 -0.52
N ASP A 643 -5.16 34.70 -0.64
CA ASP A 643 -4.32 34.06 -1.67
C ASP A 643 -2.81 34.39 -1.54
N GLU A 644 -2.34 34.78 -0.35
CA GLU A 644 -0.92 34.94 -0.04
C GLU A 644 -0.37 33.74 0.74
N THR A 645 0.89 33.37 0.47
CA THR A 645 1.59 32.32 1.22
C THR A 645 1.77 32.76 2.68
N VAL A 646 1.43 31.87 3.61
CA VAL A 646 1.60 32.12 5.04
C VAL A 646 3.10 32.10 5.36
N HIS A 647 3.57 33.09 6.12
CA HIS A 647 4.98 33.18 6.45
C HIS A 647 5.41 31.97 7.32
N PRO A 648 6.57 31.34 7.08
CA PRO A 648 7.03 30.16 7.80
C PRO A 648 7.04 30.31 9.33
N SER A 649 7.35 31.50 9.84
CA SER A 649 7.37 31.78 11.29
C SER A 649 5.97 31.83 11.94
N GLN A 650 4.92 31.75 11.15
CA GLN A 650 3.53 31.69 11.60
C GLN A 650 2.97 30.27 11.50
N ILE A 651 3.79 29.27 11.11
CA ILE A 651 3.36 27.88 10.96
C ILE A 651 4.05 27.04 12.02
N GLU A 652 3.27 26.48 12.94
CA GLU A 652 3.72 25.44 13.86
C GLU A 652 3.04 24.12 13.48
N ALA A 653 3.83 23.10 13.13
CA ALA A 653 3.31 21.82 12.66
C ALA A 653 3.85 20.67 13.51
N ASN A 654 2.97 20.00 14.27
CA ASN A 654 3.27 18.75 14.96
C ASN A 654 2.63 17.59 14.20
N LEU A 655 3.43 16.93 13.36
CA LEU A 655 2.95 15.86 12.49
C LEU A 655 3.30 14.49 13.08
N THR A 656 2.27 13.70 13.36
CA THR A 656 2.40 12.42 14.09
C THR A 656 1.74 11.28 13.33
N ARG A 657 2.27 10.06 13.48
CA ARG A 657 1.62 8.85 12.95
C ARG A 657 0.36 8.50 13.74
N LEU A 658 -0.58 7.79 13.10
CA LEU A 658 -1.69 7.16 13.82
C LEU A 658 -1.16 5.95 14.58
N GLN A 659 -1.61 5.79 15.82
CA GLN A 659 -1.23 4.70 16.72
C GLN A 659 -2.35 3.69 16.91
N SER A 660 -3.59 4.05 16.56
CA SER A 660 -4.77 3.21 16.79
C SER A 660 -5.81 3.42 15.69
N PRO A 661 -6.60 2.38 15.34
CA PRO A 661 -7.78 2.55 14.48
C PRO A 661 -8.79 3.56 15.04
N ALA A 662 -8.80 3.81 16.36
CA ALA A 662 -9.65 4.82 16.98
C ALA A 662 -9.34 6.26 16.51
N GLN A 663 -8.13 6.50 15.99
CA GLN A 663 -7.73 7.79 15.44
C GLN A 663 -8.06 7.93 13.94
N LEU A 664 -8.64 6.91 13.31
CA LEU A 664 -9.01 6.96 11.90
C LEU A 664 -10.28 7.81 11.70
N PRO A 665 -10.24 8.82 10.82
CA PRO A 665 -11.44 9.54 10.45
C PRO A 665 -12.36 8.66 9.56
N PRO A 666 -13.68 8.95 9.54
CA PRO A 666 -14.65 8.19 8.76
C PRO A 666 -14.26 8.02 7.28
N ILE A 667 -13.67 9.08 6.72
CA ILE A 667 -13.08 9.06 5.39
C ILE A 667 -11.56 9.24 5.53
N HIS A 668 -10.82 8.28 5.02
CA HIS A 668 -9.36 8.27 5.02
C HIS A 668 -8.84 7.72 3.69
N LEU A 669 -7.58 8.05 3.39
CA LEU A 669 -6.84 7.47 2.27
C LEU A 669 -6.40 6.04 2.62
N MET A 670 -6.31 5.20 1.60
CA MET A 670 -6.00 3.78 1.66
C MET A 670 -4.83 3.48 0.73
N ASN A 671 -3.98 2.57 1.16
CA ASN A 671 -2.92 2.00 0.37
C ASN A 671 -3.01 0.48 0.46
N TRP A 672 -2.55 -0.20 -0.59
CA TRP A 672 -2.29 -1.62 -0.53
C TRP A 672 -0.79 -1.88 -0.41
N LEU A 673 -0.41 -2.63 0.62
CA LEU A 673 0.90 -3.23 0.71
C LEU A 673 0.74 -4.72 0.34
N VAL A 674 1.38 -5.14 -0.73
CA VAL A 674 1.31 -6.50 -1.26
C VAL A 674 2.63 -7.20 -0.96
N THR A 675 2.56 -8.37 -0.34
CA THR A 675 3.73 -9.19 0.02
C THR A 675 3.49 -10.65 -0.34
N ILE A 676 4.58 -11.38 -0.56
CA ILE A 676 4.56 -12.84 -0.66
C ILE A 676 5.61 -13.41 0.30
N GLU A 677 5.17 -14.30 1.17
CA GLU A 677 5.98 -14.92 2.23
C GLU A 677 6.02 -16.44 2.03
N GLU A 678 7.17 -17.07 2.25
CA GLU A 678 7.30 -18.54 2.26
C GLU A 678 6.93 -19.09 3.64
N ILE A 679 5.98 -20.04 3.67
CA ILE A 679 5.60 -20.76 4.87
C ILE A 679 6.46 -22.02 4.94
N HIS A 680 7.33 -22.09 5.94
CA HIS A 680 8.18 -23.25 6.15
C HIS A 680 7.40 -24.33 6.92
N ASP A 681 7.41 -25.55 6.42
CA ASP A 681 6.88 -26.71 7.16
C ASP A 681 7.76 -26.92 8.39
N GLY A 682 7.17 -27.02 9.58
CA GLY A 682 7.96 -27.33 10.78
C GLY A 682 8.46 -28.77 10.71
N GLU A 683 9.77 -29.00 10.76
CA GLU A 683 10.25 -30.22 11.42
C GLU A 683 9.81 -30.13 12.89
N ALA A 684 9.11 -31.15 13.37
CA ALA A 684 8.87 -31.30 14.80
C ALA A 684 10.24 -31.28 15.51
N GLN A 685 10.46 -30.31 16.39
CA GLN A 685 11.53 -30.41 17.39
C GLN A 685 11.22 -31.50 18.40
#